data_AF-A0A672JZ52-F1
#
_entry.id   AF-A0A672JZ52-F1
#
_cell.length_a   1.000
_cell.length_b   1.000
_cell.length_c   1.000
_cell.angle_alpha   90.00
_cell.angle_beta   90.00
_cell.angle_gamma   90.00
#
_symmetry.space_group_name_H-M   'P 1'
#
loop_
_entity.id
_entity.type
_entity.pdbx_description
1 polymer ?
#
loop_
_entity_poly.entity_id
_entity_poly.type
_entity_poly.pdbx_seq_one_letter_code
_entity_poly.pdbx_strand_id
1 'polypeptide(L)'
;KRNNKWLLCFCGLIRIFSRSLSADLRSTGTSHHFSFLLNTSDYRILRMDEDHDRMYVGSKDYILSLDLHDINREPLIIHWPVSPHRKTECVLSGKDTNGECGNFIRLIEPWNRTHLYVCGTGAYNPVCTYVNRGRKPMTAMHLQMPQTRGRSSRAAEPETEYIFHLEPGKEDSGKGKCPYDPKLNSVSALINGELYAGVYIDFMGTDSAIFRTLGKNTIMRTDQYNSRWLNDPSFVHVHLIPDSNEKNDDKLYFFFREKSSEMGQSPKSQSRISRICLNDDGGHCCLVNKWSTFLKARLICSVPGADGIETHFDELRDVYIQPTQDTKNPVIYGVFSVSGSVFKGSAVCVYSMADIRMVFNGPFAHKEGPNYQWVAYTGKIPYPRPGTCPGGTFTPNMKSTKDYPDEVINFMRNHPTMYNTVYPVHKRPLVVRTNVDYEFTTITVDQVTAADGNYEVLFLGTDRGKVQKVIVLPRDDLQTEELVLEEVEVFQVRSQQLYVASAVGVTHLALHRCDVYGEVCADCCLARDPYCAWDGKSCSRYSASPKRRSRRQDVKYGNPIRQCRGYNSNTNKNTLETVQYGVEGSSTFLECQARSPHAAIKWHLHRDNSDRRREVRTDGRVLKTDQGLLLRSLQSSDSGIYVCTATEKNFRHTLVKLQLVVLTNQAVNNILVETGRPAASSLQSSTWTPSAGQYKDLLTILSQPEMGLINQYCQDYWQYGDPLTGVIKAQDLKELKEQKKPRNRRHHGDEEET
;
A
#
# COMPACT_ATOMS: atom_id res chain seq x y z
N LYS A 1 -26.14 -10.38 -5.57
CA LYS A 1 -25.09 -9.34 -5.37
C LYS A 1 -23.85 -10.07 -4.88
N ARG A 2 -22.73 -10.06 -5.62
CA ARG A 2 -21.43 -10.37 -5.01
C ARG A 2 -20.96 -9.09 -4.32
N ASN A 3 -20.49 -9.21 -3.09
CA ASN A 3 -19.69 -8.15 -2.46
C ASN A 3 -18.26 -8.46 -2.88
N ASN A 4 -17.66 -7.67 -3.77
CA ASN A 4 -16.26 -7.90 -4.10
C ASN A 4 -15.42 -7.50 -2.88
N LYS A 5 -14.92 -8.49 -2.14
CA LYS A 5 -13.82 -8.27 -1.22
C LYS A 5 -12.48 -8.51 -1.93
N TRP A 6 -11.41 -8.08 -1.28
CA TRP A 6 -10.33 -7.32 -1.95
C TRP A 6 -9.13 -7.19 -0.96
N LEU A 7 -7.86 -7.13 -1.41
CA LEU A 7 -6.64 -6.99 -0.55
C LEU A 7 -5.48 -6.15 -1.21
N LEU A 8 -4.50 -5.68 -0.40
CA LEU A 8 -3.20 -5.06 -0.77
C LEU A 8 -2.13 -5.25 0.34
N CYS A 9 -0.82 -5.22 0.03
CA CYS A 9 0.24 -5.37 1.03
C CYS A 9 1.59 -4.67 0.70
N PHE A 10 2.20 -3.99 1.69
CA PHE A 10 3.40 -3.16 1.51
C PHE A 10 4.71 -3.91 1.75
N CYS A 11 5.74 -3.52 0.99
CA CYS A 11 7.14 -3.80 1.32
C CYS A 11 7.97 -2.54 1.11
N GLY A 12 8.56 -2.01 2.19
CA GLY A 12 9.43 -0.84 2.17
C GLY A 12 10.28 -0.77 3.45
N LEU A 13 11.55 -0.38 3.31
CA LEU A 13 12.49 -0.24 4.42
C LEU A 13 12.26 1.08 5.18
N ILE A 14 11.21 1.11 6.00
CA ILE A 14 10.90 2.23 6.88
C ILE A 14 11.78 2.15 8.14
N ARG A 15 12.66 3.13 8.35
CA ARG A 15 13.38 3.29 9.63
C ARG A 15 12.40 3.68 10.73
N ILE A 16 12.63 3.13 11.93
CA ILE A 16 11.73 3.26 13.08
C ILE A 16 11.58 4.73 13.50
N PHE A 17 10.36 5.25 13.32
CA PHE A 17 9.78 6.24 14.22
C PHE A 17 8.43 5.71 14.66
N SER A 18 8.27 5.49 15.98
CA SER A 18 6.94 5.22 16.54
C SER A 18 6.12 6.50 16.48
N ARG A 19 5.30 6.62 15.44
CA ARG A 19 4.27 7.67 15.32
C ARG A 19 2.91 7.00 15.33
N SER A 20 2.01 7.54 16.14
CA SER A 20 0.61 7.12 16.11
C SER A 20 0.02 7.35 14.72
N LEU A 21 -0.87 6.44 14.32
CA LEU A 21 -1.96 6.70 13.37
C LEU A 21 -2.53 8.12 13.59
N SER A 22 -2.74 8.89 12.52
CA SER A 22 -3.13 10.31 12.61
C SER A 22 -4.31 10.52 13.56
N ALA A 23 -4.28 11.63 14.30
CA ALA A 23 -5.35 12.00 15.22
C ALA A 23 -6.72 12.08 14.50
N ASP A 24 -6.74 12.57 13.26
CA ASP A 24 -7.95 12.70 12.42
C ASP A 24 -8.58 11.34 12.06
N LEU A 25 -7.73 10.33 11.87
CA LEU A 25 -8.14 8.96 11.55
C LEU A 25 -8.75 8.26 12.76
N ARG A 26 -8.23 8.54 13.95
CA ARG A 26 -8.80 8.08 15.22
C ARG A 26 -10.10 8.83 15.57
N SER A 27 -10.11 10.16 15.44
CA SER A 27 -11.26 11.00 15.84
C SER A 27 -12.51 10.78 15.00
N THR A 28 -12.35 10.44 13.72
CA THR A 28 -13.46 10.11 12.82
C THR A 28 -13.98 8.68 12.97
N GLY A 29 -13.28 7.81 13.73
CA GLY A 29 -13.59 6.37 13.80
C GLY A 29 -13.49 5.65 12.45
N THR A 30 -12.91 6.29 11.41
CA THR A 30 -12.84 5.71 10.06
C THR A 30 -11.75 4.66 9.90
N SER A 31 -10.92 4.44 10.92
CA SER A 31 -9.91 3.39 10.91
C SER A 31 -9.66 2.74 12.27
N HIS A 32 -9.40 1.43 12.23
CA HIS A 32 -9.00 0.57 13.33
C HIS A 32 -7.54 0.14 13.07
N HIS A 33 -6.73 -0.05 14.11
CA HIS A 33 -5.37 -0.58 13.97
C HIS A 33 -5.12 -1.72 14.94
N PHE A 34 -4.46 -2.76 14.44
CA PHE A 34 -4.07 -3.98 15.14
C PHE A 34 -2.55 -4.16 15.05
N SER A 35 -1.92 -4.23 16.22
CA SER A 35 -0.56 -4.76 16.39
C SER A 35 -0.53 -5.43 17.76
N PHE A 36 -0.08 -6.70 17.82
CA PHE A 36 -0.30 -7.57 18.97
C PHE A 36 0.82 -7.48 20.01
N LEU A 37 2.06 -7.27 19.58
CA LEU A 37 3.26 -7.18 20.43
C LEU A 37 4.19 -6.09 19.90
N LEU A 38 4.85 -5.34 20.79
CA LEU A 38 5.77 -4.27 20.39
C LEU A 38 6.98 -4.77 19.54
N ASN A 39 7.26 -6.07 19.58
CA ASN A 39 8.39 -6.70 18.89
C ASN A 39 7.98 -7.57 17.68
N THR A 40 6.69 -7.70 17.35
CA THR A 40 6.26 -8.41 16.13
C THR A 40 6.39 -7.53 14.89
N SER A 41 6.84 -8.12 13.78
CA SER A 41 7.14 -7.37 12.55
C SER A 41 6.89 -8.17 11.27
N ASP A 42 6.99 -7.47 10.13
CA ASP A 42 6.87 -8.03 8.78
C ASP A 42 5.53 -8.73 8.50
N TYR A 43 4.40 -8.01 8.66
CA TYR A 43 3.03 -8.50 8.42
C TYR A 43 2.73 -8.68 6.91
N ARG A 44 3.64 -9.34 6.17
CA ARG A 44 3.78 -9.29 4.71
C ARG A 44 2.82 -10.21 3.94
N ILE A 45 2.17 -11.17 4.60
CA ILE A 45 1.25 -12.09 3.93
C ILE A 45 -0.16 -11.86 4.46
N LEU A 46 -1.02 -11.23 3.66
CA LEU A 46 -2.45 -11.16 3.93
C LEU A 46 -3.16 -12.21 3.07
N ARG A 47 -4.00 -13.06 3.68
CA ARG A 47 -4.94 -13.93 2.96
C ARG A 47 -6.33 -13.83 3.55
N MET A 48 -7.22 -13.18 2.81
CA MET A 48 -8.64 -13.12 3.12
C MET A 48 -9.33 -14.46 2.80
N ASP A 49 -10.28 -14.85 3.66
CA ASP A 49 -11.21 -15.95 3.47
C ASP A 49 -12.64 -15.42 3.68
N GLU A 50 -13.38 -15.24 2.58
CA GLU A 50 -14.77 -14.78 2.63
C GLU A 50 -15.71 -15.84 3.23
N ASP A 51 -15.44 -17.13 3.01
CA ASP A 51 -16.28 -18.22 3.53
C ASP A 51 -16.23 -18.21 5.05
N HIS A 52 -15.04 -18.07 5.65
CA HIS A 52 -14.83 -18.01 7.10
C HIS A 52 -15.03 -16.61 7.73
N ASP A 53 -15.30 -15.57 6.91
CA ASP A 53 -15.35 -14.14 7.30
C ASP A 53 -14.10 -13.65 8.08
N ARG A 54 -12.92 -14.17 7.74
CA ARG A 54 -11.66 -13.88 8.44
C ARG A 54 -10.51 -13.50 7.50
N MET A 55 -9.52 -12.79 8.05
CA MET A 55 -8.27 -12.47 7.39
C MET A 55 -7.12 -13.15 8.12
N TYR A 56 -6.41 -14.03 7.40
CA TYR A 56 -5.18 -14.64 7.87
C TYR A 56 -4.01 -13.71 7.59
N VAL A 57 -3.13 -13.54 8.57
CA VAL A 57 -1.95 -12.68 8.45
C VAL A 57 -0.69 -13.44 8.88
N GLY A 58 0.26 -13.56 7.97
CA GLY A 58 1.59 -14.08 8.25
C GLY A 58 2.54 -12.95 8.63
N SER A 59 3.23 -13.11 9.75
CA SER A 59 4.27 -12.20 10.22
C SER A 59 5.59 -12.94 10.51
N LYS A 60 6.57 -12.30 11.15
CA LYS A 60 7.72 -12.99 11.72
C LYS A 60 7.29 -13.83 12.93
N ASP A 61 7.56 -15.14 12.89
CA ASP A 61 7.34 -16.15 13.93
C ASP A 61 5.85 -16.40 14.34
N TYR A 62 4.87 -15.71 13.75
CA TYR A 62 3.43 -15.89 14.03
C TYR A 62 2.55 -16.00 12.78
N ILE A 63 1.41 -16.68 12.95
CA ILE A 63 0.28 -16.72 12.02
C ILE A 63 -0.95 -16.24 12.77
N LEU A 64 -1.65 -15.24 12.24
CA LEU A 64 -2.79 -14.58 12.85
C LEU A 64 -4.08 -14.89 12.08
N SER A 65 -5.21 -14.79 12.75
CA SER A 65 -6.56 -14.91 12.21
C SER A 65 -7.45 -13.83 12.82
N LEU A 66 -7.67 -12.76 12.06
CA LEU A 66 -8.43 -11.58 12.47
C LEU A 66 -9.85 -11.62 11.89
N ASP A 67 -10.86 -11.12 12.61
CA ASP A 67 -12.21 -10.92 12.06
C ASP A 67 -12.20 -9.81 10.99
N LEU A 68 -13.02 -9.94 9.96
CA LEU A 68 -13.09 -8.95 8.87
C LEU A 68 -13.88 -7.68 9.28
N HIS A 69 -14.85 -7.77 10.18
CA HIS A 69 -15.70 -6.64 10.52
C HIS A 69 -15.01 -5.69 11.52
N ASP A 70 -14.27 -6.25 12.48
CA ASP A 70 -13.32 -5.54 13.34
C ASP A 70 -12.06 -6.39 13.57
N ILE A 71 -10.93 -5.93 13.02
CA ILE A 71 -9.63 -6.63 13.13
C ILE A 71 -9.09 -6.75 14.56
N ASN A 72 -9.64 -6.00 15.53
CA ASN A 72 -9.30 -6.11 16.94
C ASN A 72 -10.18 -7.10 17.72
N ARG A 73 -11.25 -7.63 17.10
CA ARG A 73 -12.16 -8.58 17.72
C ARG A 73 -11.59 -9.99 17.66
N GLU A 74 -11.50 -10.62 18.84
CA GLU A 74 -11.19 -12.06 19.02
C GLU A 74 -10.03 -12.58 18.13
N PRO A 75 -8.86 -11.91 18.13
CA PRO A 75 -7.73 -12.27 17.28
C PRO A 75 -7.15 -13.62 17.71
N LEU A 76 -7.13 -14.59 16.79
CA LEU A 76 -6.54 -15.91 17.07
C LEU A 76 -5.11 -15.98 16.53
N ILE A 77 -4.21 -16.55 17.32
CA ILE A 77 -2.78 -16.37 17.15
C ILE A 77 -2.05 -17.70 17.36
N ILE A 78 -1.31 -18.12 16.35
CA ILE A 78 -0.41 -19.25 16.37
C ILE A 78 1.02 -18.71 16.42
N HIS A 79 1.80 -19.17 17.39
CA HIS A 79 3.25 -18.96 17.46
C HIS A 79 3.95 -20.16 16.82
N TRP A 80 4.70 -19.93 15.74
CA TRP A 80 5.43 -20.98 15.01
C TRP A 80 6.90 -20.56 14.80
N PRO A 81 7.68 -20.44 15.90
CA PRO A 81 9.06 -19.98 15.85
C PRO A 81 10.02 -21.08 15.38
N VAL A 82 11.23 -20.67 15.02
CA VAL A 82 12.34 -21.60 14.73
C VAL A 82 12.88 -22.22 16.02
N SER A 83 13.29 -23.50 15.97
CA SER A 83 13.91 -24.18 17.11
C SER A 83 15.23 -23.48 17.53
N PRO A 84 15.59 -23.47 18.83
CA PRO A 84 16.80 -22.80 19.31
C PRO A 84 18.08 -23.28 18.62
N HIS A 85 18.19 -24.58 18.35
CA HIS A 85 19.31 -25.16 17.63
C HIS A 85 19.42 -24.61 16.21
N ARG A 86 18.33 -24.61 15.44
CA ARG A 86 18.31 -24.11 14.06
C ARG A 86 18.55 -22.60 13.99
N LYS A 87 18.08 -21.84 14.99
CA LYS A 87 18.41 -20.42 15.11
C LYS A 87 19.92 -20.21 15.29
N THR A 88 20.57 -20.97 16.18
CA THR A 88 22.03 -20.91 16.38
C THR A 88 22.80 -21.27 15.10
N GLU A 89 22.39 -22.29 14.34
CA GLU A 89 23.01 -22.61 13.03
C GLU A 89 22.95 -21.40 12.07
N CYS A 90 21.81 -20.73 11.98
CA CYS A 90 21.61 -19.57 11.11
C CYS A 90 22.46 -18.36 11.56
N VAL A 91 22.59 -18.12 12.88
CA VAL A 91 23.46 -17.09 13.45
C VAL A 91 24.93 -17.38 13.13
N LEU A 92 25.39 -18.62 13.35
CA LEU A 92 26.76 -19.06 13.02
C LEU A 92 27.05 -19.01 11.52
N SER A 93 26.01 -19.12 10.68
CA SER A 93 26.11 -18.92 9.22
C SER A 93 26.13 -17.45 8.80
N GLY A 94 26.28 -16.50 9.74
CA GLY A 94 26.48 -15.07 9.49
C GLY A 94 25.24 -14.30 9.03
N LYS A 95 24.03 -14.87 9.13
CA LYS A 95 22.81 -14.27 8.56
C LYS A 95 22.09 -13.28 9.49
N ASP A 96 22.22 -13.37 10.81
CA ASP A 96 21.32 -12.70 11.76
C ASP A 96 21.54 -11.17 11.95
N THR A 97 22.04 -10.47 10.93
CA THR A 97 22.45 -9.06 11.00
C THR A 97 21.32 -8.10 11.40
N ASN A 98 20.06 -8.45 11.10
CA ASN A 98 18.86 -7.66 11.42
C ASN A 98 17.74 -8.53 12.02
N GLY A 99 18.07 -9.61 12.74
CA GLY A 99 17.08 -10.54 13.28
C GLY A 99 16.42 -11.41 12.20
N GLU A 100 17.21 -11.83 11.21
CA GLU A 100 16.80 -12.59 10.02
C GLU A 100 16.67 -14.10 10.30
N CYS A 101 17.24 -14.58 11.40
CA CYS A 101 17.13 -15.96 11.87
C CYS A 101 15.85 -16.18 12.71
N GLY A 102 14.70 -15.98 12.04
CA GLY A 102 13.36 -16.34 12.51
C GLY A 102 12.53 -16.98 11.39
N ASN A 103 11.29 -17.35 11.68
CA ASN A 103 10.37 -17.96 10.73
C ASN A 103 9.46 -16.89 10.13
N PHE A 104 9.89 -16.23 9.05
CA PHE A 104 9.08 -15.24 8.37
C PHE A 104 8.06 -15.95 7.48
N ILE A 105 6.77 -15.81 7.76
CA ILE A 105 5.72 -16.44 6.94
C ILE A 105 5.70 -15.82 5.54
N ARG A 106 5.65 -16.66 4.51
CA ARG A 106 5.74 -16.27 3.08
C ARG A 106 4.67 -16.91 2.19
N LEU A 107 3.89 -17.85 2.71
CA LEU A 107 2.74 -18.47 2.03
C LEU A 107 1.59 -18.66 3.02
N ILE A 108 0.36 -18.30 2.64
CA ILE A 108 -0.89 -18.75 3.27
C ILE A 108 -1.92 -19.00 2.16
N GLU A 109 -2.24 -20.26 1.88
CA GLU A 109 -3.23 -20.65 0.86
C GLU A 109 -4.29 -21.62 1.44
N PRO A 110 -5.56 -21.57 1.01
CA PRO A 110 -6.60 -22.48 1.50
C PRO A 110 -6.44 -23.88 0.86
N TRP A 111 -5.87 -24.82 1.61
CA TRP A 111 -5.73 -26.22 1.19
C TRP A 111 -7.08 -26.91 1.00
N ASN A 112 -8.01 -26.68 1.92
CA ASN A 112 -9.41 -27.10 1.80
C ASN A 112 -10.31 -26.23 2.71
N ARG A 113 -11.58 -26.62 2.88
CA ARG A 113 -12.57 -25.94 3.73
C ARG A 113 -12.26 -25.93 5.24
N THR A 114 -11.25 -26.66 5.70
CA THR A 114 -10.83 -26.67 7.12
C THR A 114 -9.34 -26.41 7.32
N HIS A 115 -8.51 -26.52 6.29
CA HIS A 115 -7.05 -26.36 6.41
C HIS A 115 -6.53 -25.25 5.51
N LEU A 116 -5.60 -24.47 6.04
CA LEU A 116 -4.68 -23.63 5.27
C LEU A 116 -3.36 -24.41 5.09
N TYR A 117 -2.70 -24.25 3.94
CA TYR A 117 -1.29 -24.60 3.77
C TYR A 117 -0.46 -23.34 3.99
N VAL A 118 0.52 -23.41 4.88
CA VAL A 118 1.31 -22.26 5.33
C VAL A 118 2.79 -22.59 5.23
N CYS A 119 3.62 -21.65 4.78
CA CYS A 119 5.08 -21.80 4.76
C CYS A 119 5.79 -20.55 5.26
N GLY A 120 6.97 -20.74 5.84
CA GLY A 120 7.86 -19.66 6.25
C GLY A 120 9.35 -20.01 6.08
N THR A 121 10.21 -19.01 6.24
CA THR A 121 11.65 -19.11 5.92
C THR A 121 12.46 -20.03 6.85
N GLY A 122 11.93 -20.37 8.03
CA GLY A 122 12.55 -21.30 8.98
C GLY A 122 14.01 -21.00 9.36
N ALA A 123 14.38 -19.71 9.46
CA ALA A 123 15.77 -19.25 9.56
C ALA A 123 16.68 -19.85 8.47
N TYR A 124 16.44 -19.45 7.22
CA TYR A 124 17.12 -19.95 6.03
C TYR A 124 17.07 -21.49 5.89
N ASN A 125 15.96 -22.10 6.30
CA ASN A 125 15.60 -23.49 6.00
C ASN A 125 14.06 -23.55 5.87
N PRO A 126 13.51 -23.28 4.67
CA PRO A 126 12.07 -23.12 4.50
C PRO A 126 11.30 -24.36 4.93
N VAL A 127 10.23 -24.14 5.69
CA VAL A 127 9.33 -25.15 6.22
C VAL A 127 7.89 -24.82 5.83
N CYS A 128 7.07 -25.84 5.66
CA CYS A 128 5.64 -25.73 5.42
C CYS A 128 4.86 -26.63 6.38
N THR A 129 3.61 -26.27 6.67
CA THR A 129 2.73 -26.99 7.59
C THR A 129 1.27 -26.72 7.24
N TYR A 130 0.36 -27.38 7.95
CA TYR A 130 -1.07 -27.19 7.80
C TYR A 130 -1.64 -26.52 9.06
N VAL A 131 -2.44 -25.46 8.88
CA VAL A 131 -3.20 -24.84 9.97
C VAL A 131 -4.66 -25.27 9.85
N ASN A 132 -5.19 -25.91 10.88
CA ASN A 132 -6.59 -26.27 10.99
C ASN A 132 -7.37 -25.05 11.48
N ARG A 133 -8.27 -24.53 10.63
CA ARG A 133 -9.16 -23.39 10.89
C ARG A 133 -10.63 -23.78 11.15
N GLY A 134 -10.89 -25.07 11.36
CA GLY A 134 -12.23 -25.62 11.54
C GLY A 134 -13.15 -25.46 10.31
N ARG A 135 -14.39 -25.95 10.44
CA ARG A 135 -15.49 -25.56 9.53
C ARG A 135 -16.22 -24.39 10.17
N LYS A 136 -16.52 -23.33 9.42
CA LYS A 136 -17.60 -22.42 9.83
C LYS A 136 -18.87 -23.25 10.01
N PRO A 137 -19.56 -23.19 11.16
CA PRO A 137 -20.82 -23.88 11.31
C PRO A 137 -21.79 -23.29 10.28
N MET A 138 -22.39 -24.15 9.45
CA MET A 138 -23.53 -23.73 8.65
C MET A 138 -24.61 -23.29 9.64
N THR A 139 -24.97 -22.01 9.60
CA THR A 139 -25.96 -21.41 10.50
C THR A 139 -27.21 -22.28 10.51
N ALA A 140 -27.63 -22.70 11.71
CA ALA A 140 -28.58 -23.79 11.87
C ALA A 140 -29.81 -23.61 10.97
N MET A 141 -30.00 -24.55 10.04
CA MET A 141 -31.25 -24.60 9.28
C MET A 141 -32.40 -24.73 10.27
N HIS A 142 -33.32 -23.79 10.13
CA HIS A 142 -34.35 -23.41 11.08
C HIS A 142 -35.33 -24.57 11.37
N LEU A 143 -34.94 -25.48 12.26
CA LEU A 143 -35.79 -26.57 12.77
C LEU A 143 -36.85 -25.98 13.69
N GLN A 144 -37.93 -25.48 13.09
CA GLN A 144 -39.15 -25.08 13.79
C GLN A 144 -39.88 -26.32 14.33
N MET A 145 -39.45 -26.79 15.50
CA MET A 145 -40.27 -27.63 16.37
C MET A 145 -41.08 -26.73 17.31
N PRO A 146 -42.43 -26.86 17.39
CA PRO A 146 -43.25 -26.05 18.27
C PRO A 146 -42.89 -26.22 19.75
N GLN A 147 -42.84 -25.11 20.50
CA GLN A 147 -42.50 -25.12 21.92
C GLN A 147 -43.62 -25.71 22.79
N THR A 148 -43.31 -26.71 23.60
CA THR A 148 -44.04 -26.99 24.85
C THR A 148 -43.33 -26.29 26.01
N ARG A 149 -44.10 -25.80 27.00
CA ARG A 149 -43.59 -24.88 28.03
C ARG A 149 -42.74 -25.59 29.09
N GLY A 150 -41.47 -25.20 29.22
CA GLY A 150 -40.58 -25.51 30.36
C GLY A 150 -40.00 -24.23 30.96
N ARG A 151 -39.67 -24.23 32.26
CA ARG A 151 -39.35 -23.01 33.03
C ARG A 151 -37.90 -23.00 33.53
N SER A 152 -37.22 -21.86 33.33
CA SER A 152 -35.98 -21.45 34.00
C SER A 152 -34.72 -22.32 33.78
N SER A 153 -33.88 -21.87 32.85
CA SER A 153 -32.41 -21.84 33.02
C SER A 153 -31.87 -20.60 32.29
N ARG A 154 -30.79 -20.00 32.81
CA ARG A 154 -30.02 -19.02 32.02
C ARG A 154 -29.28 -19.81 30.96
N ALA A 155 -29.68 -19.68 29.70
CA ALA A 155 -28.88 -20.21 28.60
C ALA A 155 -27.56 -19.43 28.56
N ALA A 156 -26.45 -20.14 28.76
CA ALA A 156 -25.17 -19.64 28.27
C ALA A 156 -25.27 -19.53 26.74
N GLU A 157 -24.74 -18.45 26.17
CA GLU A 157 -24.51 -18.41 24.73
C GLU A 157 -23.52 -19.55 24.38
N PRO A 158 -23.75 -20.31 23.30
CA PRO A 158 -22.84 -21.39 22.94
C PRO A 158 -21.50 -20.78 22.51
N GLU A 159 -20.48 -20.91 23.35
CA GLU A 159 -19.11 -20.54 23.01
C GLU A 159 -18.72 -21.30 21.73
N THR A 160 -18.61 -20.56 20.62
CA THR A 160 -18.12 -21.11 19.36
C THR A 160 -16.62 -21.31 19.49
N GLU A 161 -16.21 -22.49 19.95
CA GLU A 161 -14.82 -22.92 20.03
C GLU A 161 -14.14 -22.75 18.67
N TYR A 162 -13.35 -21.69 18.53
CA TYR A 162 -12.66 -21.40 17.28
C TYR A 162 -11.42 -22.28 17.12
N ILE A 163 -11.58 -23.39 16.39
CA ILE A 163 -10.46 -24.23 15.97
C ILE A 163 -9.48 -23.40 15.13
N PHE A 164 -8.32 -23.07 15.69
CA PHE A 164 -7.21 -22.42 14.98
C PHE A 164 -5.86 -22.88 15.55
N HIS A 165 -5.28 -23.96 15.00
CA HIS A 165 -4.02 -24.52 15.47
C HIS A 165 -3.19 -25.18 14.34
N LEU A 166 -1.90 -25.40 14.59
CA LEU A 166 -1.00 -26.18 13.73
C LEU A 166 -1.35 -27.67 13.84
N GLU A 167 -1.45 -28.37 12.70
CA GLU A 167 -1.61 -29.83 12.67
C GLU A 167 -0.28 -30.51 13.07
N PRO A 168 -0.21 -31.23 14.21
CA PRO A 168 1.06 -31.78 14.70
C PRO A 168 1.65 -32.83 13.76
N GLY A 169 2.98 -32.78 13.58
CA GLY A 169 3.71 -33.79 12.79
C GLY A 169 3.52 -33.71 11.28
N LYS A 170 2.84 -32.68 10.74
CA LYS A 170 2.65 -32.47 9.29
C LYS A 170 3.54 -31.37 8.72
N GLU A 171 4.78 -31.29 9.19
CA GLU A 171 5.77 -30.34 8.67
C GLU A 171 6.48 -30.91 7.43
N ASP A 172 6.31 -30.22 6.29
CA ASP A 172 6.98 -30.50 5.02
C ASP A 172 8.22 -29.60 4.84
N SER A 173 9.18 -30.02 4.02
CA SER A 173 10.16 -29.07 3.46
C SER A 173 9.47 -28.02 2.58
N GLY A 174 9.85 -26.75 2.77
CA GLY A 174 9.42 -25.59 1.99
C GLY A 174 10.30 -25.30 0.77
N LYS A 175 11.32 -26.10 0.48
CA LYS A 175 12.18 -25.92 -0.70
C LYS A 175 11.35 -26.02 -1.99
N GLY A 176 11.43 -25.00 -2.84
CA GLY A 176 10.59 -24.88 -4.05
C GLY A 176 9.17 -24.34 -3.80
N LYS A 177 8.83 -24.00 -2.55
CA LYS A 177 7.51 -23.50 -2.11
C LYS A 177 7.61 -22.11 -1.46
N CYS A 178 8.72 -21.84 -0.76
CA CYS A 178 8.98 -20.67 0.06
C CYS A 178 10.46 -20.26 -0.08
N PRO A 179 10.81 -18.96 -0.08
CA PRO A 179 12.20 -18.50 -0.18
C PRO A 179 12.98 -18.79 1.12
N TYR A 180 14.30 -18.92 1.00
CA TYR A 180 15.24 -19.04 2.13
C TYR A 180 15.45 -17.70 2.85
N ASP A 181 15.66 -16.63 2.08
CA ASP A 181 15.91 -15.29 2.59
C ASP A 181 14.60 -14.50 2.71
N PRO A 182 14.29 -13.88 3.88
CA PRO A 182 13.05 -13.13 4.07
C PRO A 182 12.94 -11.87 3.19
N LYS A 183 14.05 -11.32 2.69
CA LYS A 183 14.07 -10.11 1.84
C LYS A 183 13.66 -10.43 0.40
N LEU A 184 13.91 -11.65 -0.08
CA LEU A 184 13.59 -12.05 -1.45
C LEU A 184 12.08 -12.09 -1.68
N ASN A 185 11.67 -11.70 -2.88
CA ASN A 185 10.26 -11.78 -3.30
C ASN A 185 9.92 -13.20 -3.76
N SER A 186 8.74 -13.67 -3.36
CA SER A 186 8.16 -14.94 -3.77
C SER A 186 6.70 -14.75 -4.17
N VAL A 187 6.24 -15.55 -5.13
CA VAL A 187 4.83 -15.59 -5.56
C VAL A 187 4.34 -17.03 -5.60
N SER A 188 3.04 -17.23 -5.42
CA SER A 188 2.46 -18.56 -5.24
C SER A 188 0.98 -18.60 -5.61
N ALA A 189 0.53 -19.71 -6.19
CA ALA A 189 -0.87 -20.07 -6.34
C ALA A 189 -1.07 -21.57 -6.07
N LEU A 190 -2.02 -21.91 -5.19
CA LEU A 190 -2.43 -23.29 -4.95
C LEU A 190 -3.65 -23.62 -5.81
N ILE A 191 -3.49 -24.54 -6.77
CA ILE A 191 -4.49 -24.86 -7.79
C ILE A 191 -4.61 -26.38 -7.90
N ASN A 192 -5.82 -26.92 -7.78
CA ASN A 192 -6.11 -28.36 -7.88
C ASN A 192 -5.29 -29.27 -6.93
N GLY A 193 -4.74 -28.73 -5.84
CA GLY A 193 -3.85 -29.43 -4.90
C GLY A 193 -2.36 -29.38 -5.25
N GLU A 194 -2.00 -28.68 -6.31
CA GLU A 194 -0.62 -28.40 -6.74
C GLU A 194 -0.26 -26.95 -6.40
N LEU A 195 0.93 -26.72 -5.85
CA LEU A 195 1.45 -25.40 -5.52
C LEU A 195 2.43 -24.95 -6.60
N TYR A 196 2.02 -23.93 -7.35
CA TYR A 196 2.81 -23.24 -8.36
C TYR A 196 3.49 -22.04 -7.71
N ALA A 197 4.83 -21.94 -7.76
CA ALA A 197 5.58 -20.94 -7.01
C ALA A 197 6.78 -20.37 -7.77
N GLY A 198 6.97 -19.04 -7.74
CA GLY A 198 8.19 -18.38 -8.19
C GLY A 198 9.06 -18.03 -6.97
N VAL A 199 10.20 -18.70 -6.82
CA VAL A 199 11.05 -18.65 -5.61
C VAL A 199 12.55 -18.84 -5.94
N TYR A 200 13.41 -18.42 -5.01
CA TYR A 200 14.81 -18.88 -4.92
C TYR A 200 14.89 -20.06 -3.95
N ILE A 201 15.65 -21.10 -4.30
CA ILE A 201 15.66 -22.39 -3.58
C ILE A 201 17.00 -22.76 -2.92
N ASP A 202 17.88 -21.79 -2.75
CA ASP A 202 19.21 -21.93 -2.17
C ASP A 202 19.49 -20.88 -1.08
N PHE A 203 20.44 -21.19 -0.21
CA PHE A 203 20.85 -20.34 0.93
C PHE A 203 21.52 -19.02 0.51
N MET A 204 22.05 -18.95 -0.71
CA MET A 204 22.76 -17.79 -1.25
C MET A 204 21.85 -16.85 -2.05
N GLY A 205 20.64 -17.27 -2.44
CA GLY A 205 19.74 -16.46 -3.26
C GLY A 205 20.18 -16.38 -4.72
N THR A 206 20.57 -17.51 -5.31
CA THR A 206 21.13 -17.59 -6.67
C THR A 206 20.37 -18.53 -7.61
N ASP A 207 19.72 -19.59 -7.11
CA ASP A 207 18.93 -20.53 -7.91
C ASP A 207 17.45 -20.16 -7.88
N SER A 208 17.07 -19.18 -8.71
CA SER A 208 15.69 -18.82 -8.98
C SER A 208 15.00 -19.80 -9.94
N ALA A 209 13.77 -20.21 -9.63
CA ALA A 209 12.92 -20.90 -10.60
C ALA A 209 11.42 -20.70 -10.34
N ILE A 210 10.64 -20.94 -11.40
CA ILE A 210 9.20 -21.18 -11.29
C ILE A 210 8.98 -22.69 -11.19
N PHE A 211 8.35 -23.14 -10.11
CA PHE A 211 8.09 -24.53 -9.78
C PHE A 211 6.61 -24.91 -9.86
N ARG A 212 6.35 -26.21 -10.04
CA ARG A 212 5.13 -26.89 -9.56
C ARG A 212 5.54 -27.95 -8.56
N THR A 213 4.93 -27.92 -7.39
CA THR A 213 5.16 -28.85 -6.27
C THR A 213 3.81 -29.34 -5.73
N LEU A 214 3.83 -30.30 -4.79
CA LEU A 214 2.62 -30.98 -4.29
C LEU A 214 1.87 -31.74 -5.42
N GLY A 215 0.63 -32.16 -5.15
CA GLY A 215 -0.16 -32.99 -6.07
C GLY A 215 0.37 -34.41 -6.24
N LYS A 216 0.04 -35.02 -7.39
CA LYS A 216 0.47 -36.38 -7.78
C LYS A 216 1.50 -36.40 -8.92
N ASN A 217 1.68 -35.26 -9.59
CA ASN A 217 2.55 -35.13 -10.75
C ASN A 217 4.01 -34.95 -10.31
N THR A 218 4.96 -35.12 -11.23
CA THR A 218 6.36 -34.85 -10.93
C THR A 218 6.59 -33.35 -10.70
N ILE A 219 7.56 -33.04 -9.83
CA ILE A 219 7.99 -31.67 -9.55
C ILE A 219 8.56 -31.07 -10.84
N MET A 220 7.99 -29.95 -11.29
CA MET A 220 8.45 -29.22 -12.47
C MET A 220 9.25 -28.00 -12.06
N ARG A 221 10.26 -27.61 -12.86
CA ARG A 221 10.94 -26.31 -12.73
C ARG A 221 11.31 -25.66 -14.08
N THR A 222 11.70 -24.39 -14.05
CA THR A 222 12.41 -23.76 -15.19
C THR A 222 13.83 -24.33 -15.33
N ASP A 223 14.38 -24.32 -16.56
CA ASP A 223 15.72 -24.86 -16.85
C ASP A 223 16.80 -24.15 -16.03
N GLN A 224 17.47 -24.92 -15.16
CA GLN A 224 18.41 -24.41 -14.16
C GLN A 224 19.66 -23.84 -14.83
N TYR A 225 20.19 -22.74 -14.28
CA TYR A 225 21.37 -22.00 -14.80
C TYR A 225 21.25 -21.49 -16.26
N ASN A 226 20.04 -21.52 -16.86
CA ASN A 226 19.80 -21.05 -18.22
C ASN A 226 19.22 -19.63 -18.21
N SER A 227 20.09 -18.61 -18.27
CA SER A 227 19.72 -17.18 -18.19
C SER A 227 18.77 -16.69 -19.31
N ARG A 228 18.57 -17.47 -20.38
CA ARG A 228 17.50 -17.20 -21.36
C ARG A 228 16.10 -17.31 -20.74
N TRP A 229 15.92 -18.19 -19.74
CA TRP A 229 14.64 -18.47 -19.10
C TRP A 229 14.34 -17.47 -17.98
N LEU A 230 15.23 -17.34 -17.01
CA LEU A 230 15.15 -16.40 -15.89
C LEU A 230 16.57 -15.90 -15.59
N ASN A 231 16.74 -14.59 -15.36
CA ASN A 231 18.04 -14.01 -15.02
C ASN A 231 17.92 -13.02 -13.86
N ASP A 232 18.15 -13.50 -12.63
CA ASP A 232 17.96 -12.75 -11.38
C ASP A 232 16.55 -12.11 -11.26
N PRO A 233 15.47 -12.93 -11.28
CA PRO A 233 14.10 -12.44 -11.27
C PRO A 233 13.64 -12.02 -9.87
N SER A 234 12.96 -10.87 -9.79
CA SER A 234 12.13 -10.47 -8.65
C SER A 234 10.66 -10.72 -9.02
N PHE A 235 10.07 -11.77 -8.45
CA PHE A 235 8.67 -12.14 -8.70
C PHE A 235 7.69 -11.12 -8.09
N VAL A 236 6.54 -10.93 -8.74
CA VAL A 236 5.53 -9.92 -8.37
C VAL A 236 4.12 -10.52 -8.26
N HIS A 237 3.64 -11.26 -9.26
CA HIS A 237 2.29 -11.86 -9.21
C HIS A 237 2.23 -13.19 -9.98
N VAL A 238 1.22 -14.02 -9.70
CA VAL A 238 0.88 -15.22 -10.48
C VAL A 238 -0.64 -15.40 -10.54
N HIS A 239 -1.19 -15.75 -11.71
CA HIS A 239 -2.63 -15.92 -11.90
C HIS A 239 -2.98 -16.95 -12.97
N LEU A 240 -4.12 -17.62 -12.82
CA LEU A 240 -4.68 -18.54 -13.81
C LEU A 240 -5.60 -17.75 -14.76
N ILE A 241 -5.29 -17.73 -16.06
CA ILE A 241 -6.14 -17.12 -17.08
C ILE A 241 -6.41 -18.14 -18.19
N PRO A 242 -7.66 -18.62 -18.35
CA PRO A 242 -8.05 -19.47 -19.47
C PRO A 242 -7.81 -18.78 -20.82
N ASP A 243 -7.28 -19.50 -21.80
CA ASP A 243 -7.11 -19.00 -23.18
C ASP A 243 -8.28 -19.35 -24.10
N SER A 244 -9.05 -20.39 -23.79
CA SER A 244 -10.22 -20.81 -24.56
C SER A 244 -11.35 -21.30 -23.63
N ASN A 245 -12.37 -21.97 -24.17
CA ASN A 245 -13.38 -22.66 -23.37
C ASN A 245 -12.94 -24.10 -22.97
N GLU A 246 -11.87 -24.61 -23.57
CA GLU A 246 -11.27 -25.91 -23.26
C GLU A 246 -10.25 -25.73 -22.12
N LYS A 247 -10.39 -26.52 -21.06
CA LYS A 247 -9.54 -26.44 -19.85
C LYS A 247 -8.10 -26.85 -20.14
N ASN A 248 -7.88 -27.70 -21.14
CA ASN A 248 -6.53 -28.03 -21.59
C ASN A 248 -5.78 -26.85 -22.22
N ASP A 249 -6.45 -25.74 -22.56
CA ASP A 249 -5.79 -24.49 -22.96
C ASP A 249 -5.47 -23.55 -21.77
N ASP A 250 -5.83 -23.90 -20.53
CA ASP A 250 -5.62 -23.06 -19.34
C ASP A 250 -4.13 -22.78 -19.08
N LYS A 251 -3.81 -21.50 -18.82
CA LYS A 251 -2.42 -21.05 -18.61
C LYS A 251 -2.24 -20.24 -17.34
N LEU A 252 -1.10 -20.47 -16.70
CA LEU A 252 -0.62 -19.67 -15.58
C LEU A 252 0.28 -18.56 -16.09
N TYR A 253 -0.11 -17.32 -15.76
CA TYR A 253 0.62 -16.11 -16.07
C TYR A 253 1.39 -15.65 -14.83
N PHE A 254 2.71 -15.58 -14.96
CA PHE A 254 3.62 -15.05 -13.93
C PHE A 254 4.10 -13.66 -14.35
N PHE A 255 4.17 -12.77 -13.37
CA PHE A 255 4.64 -11.39 -13.52
C PHE A 255 5.86 -11.19 -12.63
N PHE A 256 6.93 -10.67 -13.21
CA PHE A 256 8.21 -10.46 -12.55
C PHE A 256 9.02 -9.38 -13.28
N ARG A 257 10.12 -8.94 -12.68
CA ARG A 257 11.17 -8.19 -13.39
C ARG A 257 12.49 -8.95 -13.26
N GLU A 258 13.33 -8.91 -14.29
CA GLU A 258 14.60 -9.63 -14.34
C GLU A 258 15.72 -8.72 -14.89
N LYS A 259 16.98 -9.10 -14.68
CA LYS A 259 18.10 -8.40 -15.31
C LYS A 259 18.23 -8.82 -16.78
N SER A 260 18.23 -7.85 -17.68
CA SER A 260 18.64 -8.02 -19.08
C SER A 260 20.05 -7.49 -19.28
N SER A 261 20.85 -8.18 -20.09
CA SER A 261 22.20 -7.77 -20.44
C SER A 261 22.42 -7.89 -21.95
N GLU A 262 22.96 -6.81 -22.53
CA GLU A 262 23.36 -6.71 -23.93
C GLU A 262 24.85 -6.42 -23.99
N MET A 263 25.53 -6.91 -25.03
CA MET A 263 26.99 -6.81 -25.13
C MET A 263 27.43 -5.34 -25.09
N GLY A 264 28.33 -4.98 -24.17
CA GLY A 264 28.83 -3.61 -23.99
C GLY A 264 27.91 -2.66 -23.22
N GLN A 265 26.76 -3.10 -22.70
CA GLN A 265 25.89 -2.30 -21.84
C GLN A 265 25.91 -2.79 -20.38
N SER A 266 25.62 -1.88 -19.44
CA SER A 266 25.31 -2.26 -18.05
C SER A 266 24.00 -3.06 -17.99
N PRO A 267 23.86 -4.03 -17.06
CA PRO A 267 22.60 -4.75 -16.89
C PRO A 267 21.45 -3.82 -16.52
N LYS A 268 20.35 -3.92 -17.26
CA LYS A 268 19.11 -3.13 -17.06
C LYS A 268 18.01 -4.03 -16.54
N SER A 269 17.21 -3.56 -15.58
CA SER A 269 15.97 -4.24 -15.20
C SER A 269 15.03 -4.26 -16.41
N GLN A 270 14.27 -5.35 -16.57
CA GLN A 270 13.19 -5.44 -17.54
C GLN A 270 11.99 -6.13 -16.92
N SER A 271 10.83 -5.49 -17.02
CA SER A 271 9.56 -6.07 -16.62
C SER A 271 9.09 -7.16 -17.60
N ARG A 272 8.54 -8.25 -17.05
CA ARG A 272 8.15 -9.45 -17.79
C ARG A 272 6.76 -9.94 -17.41
N ILE A 273 6.09 -10.48 -18.42
CA ILE A 273 4.99 -11.44 -18.26
C ILE A 273 5.44 -12.76 -18.89
N SER A 274 5.19 -13.90 -18.24
CA SER A 274 5.40 -15.23 -18.81
C SER A 274 4.17 -16.12 -18.66
N ARG A 275 3.96 -17.05 -19.59
CA ARG A 275 2.89 -18.05 -19.54
C ARG A 275 3.43 -19.48 -19.53
N ILE A 276 2.72 -20.38 -18.84
CA ILE A 276 2.95 -21.84 -18.79
C ILE A 276 1.59 -22.52 -18.89
N CYS A 277 1.48 -23.64 -19.61
CA CYS A 277 0.26 -24.47 -19.63
C CYS A 277 0.09 -25.23 -18.31
N LEU A 278 -1.13 -25.24 -17.78
CA LEU A 278 -1.42 -25.88 -16.48
C LEU A 278 -1.14 -27.41 -16.51
N ASN A 279 -1.40 -28.03 -17.67
CA ASN A 279 -1.21 -29.45 -17.96
C ASN A 279 0.15 -29.79 -18.63
N ASP A 280 1.17 -28.96 -18.45
CA ASP A 280 2.54 -29.24 -18.92
C ASP A 280 3.18 -30.37 -18.07
N ASP A 281 3.70 -31.38 -18.75
CA ASP A 281 4.30 -32.61 -18.19
C ASP A 281 5.83 -32.66 -18.39
N GLY A 282 6.41 -31.65 -19.02
CA GLY A 282 7.76 -31.65 -19.56
C GLY A 282 7.89 -32.44 -20.86
N GLY A 283 9.10 -32.49 -21.40
CA GLY A 283 9.41 -33.31 -22.58
C GLY A 283 9.81 -34.75 -22.21
N HIS A 284 9.87 -35.63 -23.21
CA HIS A 284 10.16 -37.05 -23.02
C HIS A 284 11.66 -37.33 -22.80
N CYS A 285 12.53 -36.84 -23.69
CA CYS A 285 13.99 -36.98 -23.60
C CYS A 285 14.67 -35.66 -23.19
N CYS A 286 14.32 -34.56 -23.86
CA CYS A 286 14.72 -33.22 -23.45
C CYS A 286 13.69 -32.61 -22.47
N LEU A 287 14.12 -31.69 -21.61
CA LEU A 287 13.27 -31.01 -20.62
C LEU A 287 12.43 -31.95 -19.71
N VAL A 288 12.98 -33.12 -19.34
CA VAL A 288 12.39 -33.99 -18.31
C VAL A 288 12.28 -33.23 -16.99
N ASN A 289 11.09 -33.24 -16.38
CA ASN A 289 10.75 -32.48 -15.16
C ASN A 289 11.01 -30.96 -15.28
N LYS A 290 10.97 -30.42 -16.51
CA LYS A 290 11.15 -28.98 -16.79
C LYS A 290 10.07 -28.49 -17.73
N TRP A 291 9.58 -27.26 -17.52
CA TRP A 291 8.47 -26.70 -18.31
C TRP A 291 8.73 -26.72 -19.81
N SER A 292 7.92 -27.44 -20.57
CA SER A 292 8.02 -27.51 -22.03
C SER A 292 7.24 -26.41 -22.76
N THR A 293 6.42 -25.62 -22.04
CA THR A 293 5.54 -24.57 -22.59
C THR A 293 5.87 -23.15 -22.12
N PHE A 294 6.91 -22.97 -21.29
CA PHE A 294 7.29 -21.66 -20.72
C PHE A 294 7.73 -20.64 -21.78
N LEU A 295 6.97 -19.54 -21.91
CA LEU A 295 7.33 -18.38 -22.75
C LEU A 295 7.21 -17.07 -21.96
N LYS A 296 8.10 -16.10 -22.20
CA LYS A 296 8.08 -14.74 -21.62
C LYS A 296 8.14 -13.62 -22.66
N ALA A 297 7.55 -12.47 -22.34
CA ALA A 297 7.58 -11.24 -23.14
C ALA A 297 7.92 -10.03 -22.25
N ARG A 298 8.48 -8.95 -22.83
CA ARG A 298 8.68 -7.67 -22.11
C ARG A 298 7.36 -6.93 -21.95
N LEU A 299 7.04 -6.51 -20.72
CA LEU A 299 6.04 -5.46 -20.47
C LEU A 299 6.72 -4.10 -20.60
N ILE A 300 6.13 -3.19 -21.39
CA ILE A 300 6.56 -1.80 -21.47
C ILE A 300 5.62 -0.95 -20.63
N CYS A 301 6.16 -0.07 -19.78
CA CYS A 301 5.43 1.08 -19.26
C CYS A 301 6.31 2.31 -19.51
N SER A 302 5.81 3.28 -20.28
CA SER A 302 6.62 4.41 -20.75
C SER A 302 5.77 5.62 -21.11
N VAL A 303 6.38 6.80 -21.01
CA VAL A 303 5.83 8.06 -21.51
C VAL A 303 6.62 8.47 -22.76
N PRO A 304 5.98 8.64 -23.94
CA PRO A 304 6.67 9.12 -25.13
C PRO A 304 6.98 10.63 -25.03
N GLY A 305 8.23 11.00 -25.29
CA GLY A 305 8.67 12.39 -25.42
C GLY A 305 8.24 13.03 -26.75
N ALA A 306 8.31 14.36 -26.81
CA ALA A 306 8.00 15.14 -28.02
C ALA A 306 9.05 14.96 -29.15
N ASP A 307 10.23 14.46 -28.79
CA ASP A 307 11.31 14.01 -29.66
C ASP A 307 11.16 12.53 -30.11
N GLY A 308 10.13 11.83 -29.61
CA GLY A 308 9.92 10.40 -29.84
C GLY A 308 10.71 9.47 -28.91
N ILE A 309 11.47 9.99 -27.94
CA ILE A 309 12.21 9.17 -26.97
C ILE A 309 11.28 8.73 -25.85
N GLU A 310 11.16 7.42 -25.62
CA GLU A 310 10.35 6.88 -24.52
C GLU A 310 11.09 6.93 -23.17
N THR A 311 10.48 7.57 -22.17
CA THR A 311 10.92 7.49 -20.77
C THR A 311 10.30 6.25 -20.14
N HIS A 312 11.10 5.21 -19.91
CA HIS A 312 10.65 3.91 -19.40
C HIS A 312 10.59 3.83 -17.86
N PHE A 313 9.58 3.10 -17.37
CA PHE A 313 9.41 2.64 -16.00
C PHE A 313 9.58 1.12 -16.00
N ASP A 314 10.82 0.63 -15.96
CA ASP A 314 11.15 -0.80 -16.15
C ASP A 314 11.04 -1.65 -14.87
N GLU A 315 10.86 -1.05 -13.68
CA GLU A 315 10.76 -1.77 -12.40
C GLU A 315 9.31 -2.10 -12.01
N LEU A 316 8.75 -3.22 -12.49
CA LEU A 316 7.45 -3.70 -12.01
C LEU A 316 7.47 -3.96 -10.48
N ARG A 317 6.56 -3.31 -9.75
CA ARG A 317 6.41 -3.40 -8.29
C ARG A 317 5.25 -4.31 -7.87
N ASP A 318 4.07 -4.11 -8.47
CA ASP A 318 2.83 -4.83 -8.14
C ASP A 318 1.95 -5.01 -9.40
N VAL A 319 1.08 -6.02 -9.38
CA VAL A 319 0.10 -6.30 -10.44
C VAL A 319 -1.26 -6.64 -9.84
N TYR A 320 -2.27 -5.90 -10.28
CA TYR A 320 -3.67 -6.15 -9.95
C TYR A 320 -4.45 -6.57 -11.20
N ILE A 321 -5.14 -7.72 -11.11
CA ILE A 321 -5.89 -8.29 -12.22
C ILE A 321 -7.38 -8.08 -11.93
N GLN A 322 -8.02 -7.26 -12.75
CA GLN A 322 -9.45 -6.95 -12.67
C GLN A 322 -10.25 -7.95 -13.52
N PRO A 323 -11.08 -8.81 -12.91
CA PRO A 323 -11.98 -9.69 -13.66
C PRO A 323 -13.02 -8.86 -14.43
N THR A 324 -13.32 -9.25 -15.66
CA THR A 324 -14.45 -8.73 -16.44
C THR A 324 -15.59 -9.77 -16.46
N GLN A 325 -16.59 -9.58 -17.32
CA GLN A 325 -17.63 -10.59 -17.54
C GLN A 325 -17.11 -11.86 -18.24
N ASP A 326 -15.99 -11.75 -18.96
CA ASP A 326 -15.30 -12.89 -19.57
C ASP A 326 -14.00 -13.18 -18.80
N THR A 327 -13.93 -14.31 -18.11
CA THR A 327 -12.74 -14.73 -17.34
C THR A 327 -11.52 -15.01 -18.22
N LYS A 328 -11.68 -15.16 -19.54
CA LYS A 328 -10.56 -15.24 -20.49
C LYS A 328 -9.95 -13.86 -20.78
N ASN A 329 -10.68 -12.77 -20.51
CA ASN A 329 -10.29 -11.40 -20.83
C ASN A 329 -10.39 -10.45 -19.61
N PRO A 330 -9.63 -10.69 -18.54
CA PRO A 330 -9.41 -9.70 -17.48
C PRO A 330 -8.62 -8.48 -18.01
N VAL A 331 -8.71 -7.36 -17.28
CA VAL A 331 -7.88 -6.17 -17.47
C VAL A 331 -6.74 -6.21 -16.45
N ILE A 332 -5.50 -6.00 -16.89
CA ILE A 332 -4.31 -6.13 -16.05
C ILE A 332 -3.73 -4.75 -15.76
N TYR A 333 -3.69 -4.37 -14.50
CA TYR A 333 -3.08 -3.15 -13.98
C TYR A 333 -1.70 -3.48 -13.40
N GLY A 334 -0.65 -2.76 -13.80
CA GLY A 334 0.70 -2.90 -13.23
C GLY A 334 1.23 -1.56 -12.71
N VAL A 335 1.88 -1.59 -11.54
CA VAL A 335 2.66 -0.47 -11.01
C VAL A 335 4.12 -0.65 -11.35
N PHE A 336 4.72 0.41 -11.86
CA PHE A 336 6.12 0.46 -12.25
C PHE A 336 6.80 1.66 -11.61
N SER A 337 8.07 1.53 -11.22
CA SER A 337 8.93 2.68 -10.95
C SER A 337 10.02 2.82 -12.02
N VAL A 338 10.65 3.99 -12.06
CA VAL A 338 11.86 4.19 -12.88
C VAL A 338 13.03 3.37 -12.33
N SER A 339 13.97 2.99 -13.21
CA SER A 339 15.22 2.31 -12.81
C SER A 339 16.30 3.35 -12.47
N GLY A 340 16.80 3.32 -11.23
CA GLY A 340 17.89 4.17 -10.76
C GLY A 340 17.55 4.92 -9.47
N SER A 341 18.57 5.50 -8.82
CA SER A 341 18.43 6.18 -7.52
C SER A 341 18.37 7.71 -7.59
N VAL A 342 18.63 8.30 -8.76
CA VAL A 342 18.75 9.77 -8.96
C VAL A 342 17.38 10.43 -9.14
N PHE A 343 16.45 9.74 -9.81
CA PHE A 343 15.09 10.22 -10.05
C PHE A 343 14.11 9.27 -9.39
N LYS A 344 13.17 9.81 -8.62
CA LYS A 344 11.98 9.08 -8.18
C LYS A 344 10.81 9.37 -9.12
N GLY A 345 10.17 8.30 -9.55
CA GLY A 345 9.02 8.33 -10.43
C GLY A 345 8.31 6.99 -10.43
N SER A 346 6.99 7.03 -10.61
CA SER A 346 6.16 5.83 -10.68
C SER A 346 4.99 6.02 -11.63
N ALA A 347 4.58 4.93 -12.28
CA ALA A 347 3.53 4.91 -13.28
C ALA A 347 2.61 3.71 -13.07
N VAL A 348 1.33 3.88 -13.39
CA VAL A 348 0.36 2.79 -13.53
C VAL A 348 0.13 2.55 -15.01
N CYS A 349 0.39 1.35 -15.50
CA CYS A 349 0.07 0.95 -16.87
C CYS A 349 -1.01 -0.14 -16.89
N VAL A 350 -1.88 -0.08 -17.90
CA VAL A 350 -3.00 -1.03 -18.09
C VAL A 350 -2.79 -1.81 -19.37
N TYR A 351 -2.99 -3.12 -19.32
CA TYR A 351 -2.76 -4.05 -20.43
C TYR A 351 -4.03 -4.87 -20.72
N SER A 352 -4.29 -5.12 -22.01
CA SER A 352 -5.35 -6.05 -22.43
C SER A 352 -4.79 -7.46 -22.64
N MET A 353 -5.60 -8.47 -22.33
CA MET A 353 -5.26 -9.87 -22.66
C MET A 353 -5.21 -10.15 -24.17
N ALA A 354 -5.83 -9.31 -25.01
CA ALA A 354 -5.74 -9.42 -26.46
C ALA A 354 -4.33 -9.07 -26.96
N ASP A 355 -3.75 -7.97 -26.48
CA ASP A 355 -2.39 -7.55 -26.85
C ASP A 355 -1.33 -8.53 -26.34
N ILE A 356 -1.51 -9.02 -25.10
CA ILE A 356 -0.66 -10.06 -24.50
C ILE A 356 -0.67 -11.34 -25.35
N ARG A 357 -1.85 -11.81 -25.77
CA ARG A 357 -1.97 -12.98 -26.67
C ARG A 357 -1.38 -12.71 -28.05
N MET A 358 -1.57 -11.51 -28.61
CA MET A 358 -0.99 -11.12 -29.89
C MET A 358 0.54 -11.21 -29.86
N VAL A 359 1.18 -10.73 -28.78
CA VAL A 359 2.63 -10.82 -28.58
C VAL A 359 3.12 -12.26 -28.40
N PHE A 360 2.44 -13.07 -27.58
CA PHE A 360 2.79 -14.49 -27.44
C PHE A 360 2.53 -15.33 -28.70
N ASN A 361 1.70 -14.84 -29.61
CA ASN A 361 1.48 -15.43 -30.94
C ASN A 361 2.35 -14.75 -32.03
N GLY A 362 3.19 -13.77 -31.67
CA GLY A 362 4.17 -13.10 -32.53
C GLY A 362 5.51 -13.85 -32.66
N PRO A 363 6.54 -13.24 -33.29
CA PRO A 363 7.84 -13.88 -33.49
C PRO A 363 8.60 -14.09 -32.17
N PHE A 364 9.38 -15.17 -32.11
CA PHE A 364 10.32 -15.46 -31.02
C PHE A 364 11.57 -14.57 -31.14
N ALA A 365 12.23 -14.30 -30.01
CA ALA A 365 13.51 -13.62 -29.97
C ALA A 365 14.66 -14.63 -30.10
N HIS A 366 15.63 -14.32 -30.96
CA HIS A 366 16.85 -15.11 -31.17
C HIS A 366 18.10 -14.20 -31.12
N LYS A 367 19.29 -14.79 -30.99
CA LYS A 367 20.58 -14.09 -31.06
C LYS A 367 21.44 -14.70 -32.14
N GLU A 368 21.68 -13.94 -33.21
CA GLU A 368 22.42 -14.37 -34.39
C GLU A 368 23.40 -13.27 -34.85
N GLY A 369 24.36 -13.67 -35.69
CA GLY A 369 25.39 -12.77 -36.23
C GLY A 369 26.50 -12.42 -35.23
N PRO A 370 27.59 -11.78 -35.72
CA PRO A 370 28.80 -11.52 -34.94
C PRO A 370 28.58 -10.61 -33.72
N ASN A 371 27.52 -9.79 -33.74
CA ASN A 371 27.23 -8.81 -32.69
C ASN A 371 26.36 -9.37 -31.54
N TYR A 372 25.86 -10.62 -31.62
CA TYR A 372 25.01 -11.26 -30.60
C TYR A 372 23.80 -10.41 -30.13
N GLN A 373 23.22 -9.65 -31.06
CA GLN A 373 22.05 -8.79 -30.83
C GLN A 373 20.75 -9.60 -30.86
N TRP A 374 19.72 -9.10 -30.19
CA TRP A 374 18.38 -9.72 -30.20
C TRP A 374 17.62 -9.36 -31.48
N VAL A 375 17.23 -10.37 -32.25
CA VAL A 375 16.48 -10.24 -33.51
C VAL A 375 15.21 -11.10 -33.50
N ALA A 376 14.27 -10.78 -34.39
CA ALA A 376 13.10 -11.62 -34.64
C ALA A 376 13.55 -12.92 -35.33
N TYR A 377 13.12 -14.07 -34.82
CA TYR A 377 13.38 -15.36 -35.46
C TYR A 377 12.56 -15.50 -36.74
N THR A 378 13.24 -15.59 -37.88
CA THR A 378 12.65 -15.69 -39.24
C THR A 378 12.63 -17.11 -39.80
N GLY A 379 13.25 -18.08 -39.12
CA GLY A 379 13.31 -19.48 -39.56
C GLY A 379 11.99 -20.24 -39.37
N LYS A 380 12.00 -21.52 -39.76
CA LYS A 380 10.84 -22.43 -39.60
C LYS A 380 10.53 -22.63 -38.11
N ILE A 381 9.32 -22.23 -37.70
CA ILE A 381 8.76 -22.59 -36.39
C ILE A 381 8.18 -24.02 -36.47
N PRO A 382 8.50 -24.93 -35.53
CA PRO A 382 8.02 -26.31 -35.58
C PRO A 382 6.55 -26.46 -35.17
N TYR A 383 5.98 -27.66 -35.36
CA TYR A 383 4.60 -28.01 -35.03
C TYR A 383 4.53 -29.16 -34.00
N PRO A 384 3.63 -29.13 -32.99
CA PRO A 384 2.75 -28.01 -32.63
C PRO A 384 3.54 -26.77 -32.23
N ARG A 385 2.90 -25.60 -32.30
CA ARG A 385 3.60 -24.34 -32.06
C ARG A 385 4.23 -24.33 -30.66
N PRO A 386 5.53 -23.98 -30.52
CA PRO A 386 6.18 -23.76 -29.23
C PRO A 386 5.31 -22.88 -28.30
N GLY A 387 4.95 -23.40 -27.13
CA GLY A 387 4.09 -22.75 -26.14
C GLY A 387 2.58 -23.03 -26.25
N THR A 388 2.14 -23.90 -27.16
CA THR A 388 0.77 -24.44 -27.17
C THR A 388 0.63 -25.60 -26.17
N CYS A 389 -0.52 -25.69 -25.49
CA CYS A 389 -0.80 -26.72 -24.47
C CYS A 389 -1.22 -28.05 -25.11
N PRO A 390 -0.95 -29.22 -24.49
CA PRO A 390 -1.42 -30.51 -24.98
C PRO A 390 -2.93 -30.66 -24.75
N GLY A 391 -3.61 -31.43 -25.60
CA GLY A 391 -5.04 -31.74 -25.50
C GLY A 391 -5.98 -30.54 -25.66
N GLY A 392 -5.45 -29.37 -26.00
CA GLY A 392 -6.19 -28.12 -26.20
C GLY A 392 -6.77 -28.00 -27.61
N THR A 393 -7.37 -26.84 -27.90
CA THR A 393 -8.12 -26.58 -29.15
C THR A 393 -7.30 -26.84 -30.42
N PHE A 394 -5.98 -26.62 -30.37
CA PHE A 394 -5.07 -26.77 -31.51
C PHE A 394 -4.29 -28.10 -31.52
N THR A 395 -4.44 -28.94 -30.51
CA THR A 395 -3.61 -30.13 -30.23
C THR A 395 -4.42 -31.34 -29.73
N PRO A 396 -5.65 -31.61 -30.21
CA PRO A 396 -6.55 -32.62 -29.60
C PRO A 396 -5.98 -34.05 -29.62
N ASN A 397 -5.03 -34.34 -30.51
CA ASN A 397 -4.41 -35.65 -30.68
C ASN A 397 -3.15 -35.88 -29.81
N MET A 398 -2.58 -34.84 -29.21
CA MET A 398 -1.37 -34.90 -28.37
C MET A 398 -1.79 -34.57 -26.93
N LYS A 399 -1.91 -35.58 -26.07
CA LYS A 399 -2.55 -35.47 -24.74
C LYS A 399 -1.59 -35.07 -23.62
N SER A 400 -0.29 -35.28 -23.83
CA SER A 400 0.78 -34.82 -22.95
C SER A 400 1.82 -34.04 -23.76
N THR A 401 2.57 -33.14 -23.13
CA THR A 401 3.74 -32.50 -23.76
C THR A 401 4.87 -33.50 -24.05
N LYS A 402 4.80 -34.70 -23.47
CA LYS A 402 5.67 -35.84 -23.80
C LYS A 402 5.39 -36.42 -25.19
N ASP A 403 4.23 -36.12 -25.78
CA ASP A 403 3.85 -36.51 -27.15
C ASP A 403 4.40 -35.53 -28.21
N TYR A 404 5.06 -34.44 -27.80
CA TYR A 404 5.57 -33.41 -28.71
C TYR A 404 6.92 -33.82 -29.34
N PRO A 405 7.17 -33.53 -30.64
CA PRO A 405 8.45 -33.80 -31.28
C PRO A 405 9.62 -33.08 -30.59
N ASP A 406 10.80 -33.71 -30.56
CA ASP A 406 12.02 -33.11 -30.00
C ASP A 406 12.41 -31.78 -30.68
N GLU A 407 12.03 -31.55 -31.94
CA GLU A 407 12.18 -30.24 -32.63
C GLU A 407 11.49 -29.12 -31.84
N VAL A 408 10.27 -29.37 -31.33
CA VAL A 408 9.49 -28.40 -30.52
C VAL A 408 10.11 -28.20 -29.14
N ILE A 409 10.49 -29.30 -28.47
CA ILE A 409 11.07 -29.26 -27.12
C ILE A 409 12.44 -28.55 -27.11
N ASN A 410 13.29 -28.84 -28.11
CA ASN A 410 14.58 -28.18 -28.28
C ASN A 410 14.41 -26.71 -28.71
N PHE A 411 13.42 -26.39 -29.55
CA PHE A 411 13.11 -25.00 -29.90
C PHE A 411 12.71 -24.20 -28.65
N MET A 412 11.77 -24.72 -27.86
CA MET A 412 11.31 -24.11 -26.60
C MET A 412 12.46 -23.83 -25.63
N ARG A 413 13.39 -24.79 -25.48
CA ARG A 413 14.55 -24.63 -24.59
C ARG A 413 15.44 -23.44 -24.93
N ASN A 414 15.56 -23.12 -26.22
CA ASN A 414 16.46 -22.09 -26.74
C ASN A 414 15.76 -20.75 -27.02
N HIS A 415 14.44 -20.75 -27.24
CA HIS A 415 13.65 -19.57 -27.60
C HIS A 415 12.50 -19.25 -26.61
N PRO A 416 12.73 -19.20 -25.29
CA PRO A 416 11.68 -18.93 -24.30
C PRO A 416 11.20 -17.47 -24.29
N THR A 417 11.74 -16.58 -25.13
CA THR A 417 11.44 -15.14 -25.12
C THR A 417 10.79 -14.70 -26.43
N MET A 418 9.73 -13.90 -26.37
CA MET A 418 9.10 -13.26 -27.54
C MET A 418 9.88 -12.01 -27.95
N TYR A 419 9.96 -11.74 -29.25
CA TYR A 419 10.64 -10.54 -29.78
C TYR A 419 9.78 -9.28 -29.63
N ASN A 420 8.48 -9.39 -29.94
CA ASN A 420 7.54 -8.28 -29.75
C ASN A 420 7.35 -7.98 -28.26
N THR A 421 7.11 -6.70 -27.94
CA THR A 421 6.87 -6.23 -26.57
C THR A 421 5.39 -5.91 -26.34
N VAL A 422 4.91 -6.11 -25.11
CA VAL A 422 3.55 -5.77 -24.71
C VAL A 422 3.52 -4.30 -24.27
N TYR A 423 2.90 -3.45 -25.08
CA TYR A 423 2.58 -2.07 -24.72
C TYR A 423 1.28 -1.98 -23.92
N PRO A 424 1.08 -0.91 -23.12
CA PRO A 424 -0.19 -0.67 -22.44
C PRO A 424 -1.25 -0.16 -23.42
N VAL A 425 -2.51 -0.17 -23.00
CA VAL A 425 -3.65 0.41 -23.71
C VAL A 425 -3.35 1.89 -24.01
N HIS A 426 -3.60 2.33 -25.24
CA HIS A 426 -3.21 3.65 -25.77
C HIS A 426 -1.69 3.97 -25.76
N LYS A 427 -0.80 2.98 -25.56
CA LYS A 427 0.68 3.13 -25.54
C LYS A 427 1.21 4.20 -24.56
N ARG A 428 0.53 4.40 -23.44
CA ARG A 428 0.90 5.36 -22.39
C ARG A 428 0.41 4.86 -21.01
N PRO A 429 0.89 5.43 -19.89
CA PRO A 429 0.38 5.07 -18.58
C PRO A 429 -1.00 5.70 -18.33
N LEU A 430 -1.74 5.13 -17.38
CA LEU A 430 -3.01 5.64 -16.87
C LEU A 430 -2.82 6.68 -15.76
N VAL A 431 -1.75 6.54 -14.96
CA VAL A 431 -1.37 7.47 -13.87
C VAL A 431 0.15 7.66 -13.90
N VAL A 432 0.66 8.89 -13.76
CA VAL A 432 2.11 9.17 -13.65
C VAL A 432 2.42 10.11 -12.46
N ARG A 433 3.39 9.74 -11.63
CA ARG A 433 4.01 10.61 -10.61
C ARG A 433 5.50 10.73 -10.86
N THR A 434 6.01 11.95 -10.89
CA THR A 434 7.43 12.32 -11.04
C THR A 434 7.72 13.53 -10.17
N ASN A 435 8.99 13.78 -9.83
CA ASN A 435 9.41 14.89 -8.96
C ASN A 435 8.79 14.84 -7.55
N VAL A 436 8.48 13.63 -7.07
CA VAL A 436 7.96 13.34 -5.73
C VAL A 436 8.99 12.55 -4.93
N ASP A 437 8.97 12.64 -3.60
CA ASP A 437 9.95 11.96 -2.74
C ASP A 437 9.58 10.50 -2.40
N TYR A 438 8.45 10.04 -2.93
CA TYR A 438 7.89 8.71 -2.78
C TYR A 438 7.83 7.91 -4.11
N GLU A 439 7.69 6.60 -4.00
CA GLU A 439 7.45 5.67 -5.12
C GLU A 439 6.18 4.85 -4.87
N PHE A 440 5.47 4.45 -5.91
CA PHE A 440 4.33 3.54 -5.77
C PHE A 440 4.79 2.09 -5.51
N THR A 441 4.24 1.46 -4.48
CA THR A 441 4.54 0.08 -4.07
C THR A 441 3.48 -0.93 -4.50
N THR A 442 2.22 -0.50 -4.57
CA THR A 442 1.03 -1.36 -4.64
C THR A 442 -0.11 -0.70 -5.40
N ILE A 443 -0.96 -1.49 -6.06
CA ILE A 443 -2.14 -1.02 -6.77
C ILE A 443 -3.36 -1.89 -6.54
N THR A 444 -4.50 -1.22 -6.48
CA THR A 444 -5.78 -1.86 -6.56
C THR A 444 -6.78 -1.02 -7.31
N VAL A 445 -7.85 -1.64 -7.79
CA VAL A 445 -9.00 -0.96 -8.38
C VAL A 445 -10.29 -1.45 -7.73
N ASP A 446 -11.27 -0.57 -7.62
CA ASP A 446 -12.67 -0.90 -7.32
C ASP A 446 -13.60 -0.28 -8.39
N GLN A 447 -14.77 -0.89 -8.60
CA GLN A 447 -15.71 -0.53 -9.66
C GLN A 447 -16.98 0.08 -9.05
N VAL A 448 -17.14 1.40 -9.20
CA VAL A 448 -18.10 2.19 -8.40
C VAL A 448 -19.16 2.81 -9.30
N THR A 449 -20.42 2.40 -9.14
CA THR A 449 -21.56 3.09 -9.74
C THR A 449 -21.85 4.40 -9.00
N ALA A 450 -21.80 5.51 -9.72
CA ALA A 450 -22.19 6.85 -9.30
C ALA A 450 -23.52 7.28 -9.97
N ALA A 451 -23.91 8.55 -9.82
CA ALA A 451 -25.10 9.11 -10.47
C ALA A 451 -24.95 9.33 -11.99
N ASP A 452 -23.73 9.53 -12.46
CA ASP A 452 -23.37 9.93 -13.83
C ASP A 452 -22.66 8.83 -14.64
N GLY A 453 -22.30 7.70 -14.02
CA GLY A 453 -21.66 6.56 -14.69
C GLY A 453 -21.12 5.51 -13.73
N ASN A 454 -20.32 4.58 -14.25
CA ASN A 454 -19.44 3.72 -13.46
C ASN A 454 -18.02 4.30 -13.52
N TYR A 455 -17.30 4.24 -12.40
CA TYR A 455 -15.94 4.75 -12.25
C TYR A 455 -14.99 3.70 -11.71
N GLU A 456 -13.78 3.68 -12.26
CA GLU A 456 -12.67 2.88 -11.78
C GLU A 456 -11.91 3.70 -10.72
N VAL A 457 -11.97 3.28 -9.46
CA VAL A 457 -11.25 3.95 -8.36
C VAL A 457 -9.99 3.17 -8.03
N LEU A 458 -8.85 3.77 -8.31
CA LEU A 458 -7.54 3.22 -7.97
C LEU A 458 -7.19 3.56 -6.52
N PHE A 459 -6.65 2.60 -5.78
CA PHE A 459 -5.99 2.86 -4.50
C PHE A 459 -4.52 2.45 -4.65
N LEU A 460 -3.63 3.45 -4.53
CA LEU A 460 -2.20 3.32 -4.81
C LEU A 460 -1.40 3.49 -3.51
N GLY A 461 -0.43 2.62 -3.27
CA GLY A 461 0.43 2.67 -2.08
C GLY A 461 1.78 3.26 -2.33
N THR A 462 2.35 3.89 -1.30
CA THR A 462 3.66 4.53 -1.38
C THR A 462 4.70 3.94 -0.43
N ASP A 463 5.98 4.00 -0.80
CA ASP A 463 7.11 3.64 0.08
C ASP A 463 7.18 4.46 1.38
N ARG A 464 6.36 5.51 1.51
CA ARG A 464 6.18 6.34 2.72
C ARG A 464 5.01 5.94 3.61
N GLY A 465 4.30 4.87 3.30
CA GLY A 465 3.14 4.43 4.09
C GLY A 465 1.91 5.32 3.90
N LYS A 466 1.64 5.74 2.66
CA LYS A 466 0.41 6.47 2.30
C LYS A 466 -0.46 5.72 1.29
N VAL A 467 -1.73 6.11 1.27
CA VAL A 467 -2.75 5.76 0.28
C VAL A 467 -3.08 6.98 -0.56
N GLN A 468 -3.00 6.86 -1.89
CA GLN A 468 -3.68 7.77 -2.80
C GLN A 468 -4.90 7.08 -3.39
N LYS A 469 -6.08 7.64 -3.15
CA LYS A 469 -7.34 7.29 -3.80
C LYS A 469 -7.46 8.14 -5.07
N VAL A 470 -7.41 7.52 -6.24
CA VAL A 470 -7.30 8.20 -7.54
C VAL A 470 -8.41 7.73 -8.46
N ILE A 471 -9.05 8.66 -9.18
CA ILE A 471 -9.87 8.33 -10.36
C ILE A 471 -9.22 8.95 -11.60
N VAL A 472 -9.49 8.36 -12.77
CA VAL A 472 -9.05 8.91 -14.05
C VAL A 472 -10.26 9.16 -14.93
N LEU A 473 -10.38 10.38 -15.42
CA LEU A 473 -11.58 10.89 -16.10
C LEU A 473 -11.25 11.21 -17.57
N PRO A 474 -12.06 10.75 -18.54
CA PRO A 474 -11.84 11.07 -19.94
C PRO A 474 -12.15 12.54 -20.22
N ARG A 475 -11.22 13.21 -20.92
CA ARG A 475 -11.41 14.51 -21.57
C ARG A 475 -11.71 14.33 -23.05
N ASP A 476 -12.25 15.38 -23.65
CA ASP A 476 -12.84 15.30 -25.00
C ASP A 476 -11.79 15.05 -26.11
N ASP A 477 -10.52 15.46 -25.90
CA ASP A 477 -9.40 15.27 -26.84
C ASP A 477 -8.64 13.93 -26.71
N LEU A 478 -9.31 12.84 -26.30
CA LEU A 478 -8.69 11.55 -25.92
C LEU A 478 -7.62 11.66 -24.80
N GLN A 479 -7.56 12.78 -24.08
CA GLN A 479 -6.73 12.99 -22.90
C GLN A 479 -7.42 12.47 -21.63
N THR A 480 -6.65 12.33 -20.55
CA THR A 480 -7.13 11.86 -19.25
C THR A 480 -6.83 12.88 -18.16
N GLU A 481 -7.85 13.26 -17.37
CA GLU A 481 -7.69 14.00 -16.12
C GLU A 481 -7.51 13.00 -14.98
N GLU A 482 -6.28 12.87 -14.49
CA GLU A 482 -6.02 12.18 -13.22
C GLU A 482 -6.49 13.06 -12.04
N LEU A 483 -7.20 12.47 -11.09
CA LEU A 483 -7.70 13.16 -9.90
C LEU A 483 -7.44 12.35 -8.65
N VAL A 484 -6.54 12.84 -7.79
CA VAL A 484 -6.39 12.32 -6.42
C VAL A 484 -7.56 12.83 -5.59
N LEU A 485 -8.51 11.96 -5.24
CA LEU A 485 -9.67 12.27 -4.40
C LEU A 485 -9.27 12.45 -2.94
N GLU A 486 -8.30 11.67 -2.50
CA GLU A 486 -7.88 11.59 -1.10
C GLU A 486 -6.43 11.08 -1.02
N GLU A 487 -5.61 11.69 -0.16
CA GLU A 487 -4.36 11.09 0.32
C GLU A 487 -4.48 10.84 1.82
N VAL A 488 -4.13 9.63 2.28
CA VAL A 488 -4.24 9.24 3.69
C VAL A 488 -2.93 8.59 4.14
N GLU A 489 -2.44 8.97 5.32
CA GLU A 489 -1.33 8.27 5.98
C GLU A 489 -1.82 6.96 6.59
N VAL A 490 -1.59 5.89 5.84
CA VAL A 490 -1.93 4.50 6.15
C VAL A 490 -0.95 3.60 5.40
N PHE A 491 -0.23 2.81 6.17
CA PHE A 491 -0.05 1.37 5.93
C PHE A 491 -1.36 0.81 5.29
N GLN A 492 -1.39 -0.01 4.20
CA GLN A 492 -2.58 -0.12 3.28
C GLN A 492 -2.91 -1.56 2.70
N VAL A 493 -4.08 -2.02 2.14
CA VAL A 493 -5.57 -1.66 2.01
C VAL A 493 -6.49 -2.73 1.29
N ARG A 494 -7.69 -3.05 1.82
CA ARG A 494 -9.07 -3.28 1.22
C ARG A 494 -9.98 -4.07 2.22
N SER A 495 -11.31 -4.31 2.22
CA SER A 495 -12.41 -4.36 1.23
C SER A 495 -13.81 -3.85 1.73
N GLN A 496 -14.57 -3.04 0.97
CA GLN A 496 -15.63 -2.10 1.50
C GLN A 496 -15.17 -1.19 2.66
N GLN A 497 -13.90 -1.36 2.97
CA GLN A 497 -13.04 -1.03 4.06
C GLN A 497 -11.61 -1.24 3.47
N LEU A 498 -10.56 -1.12 4.26
CA LEU A 498 -9.21 -0.84 3.77
C LEU A 498 -8.15 -1.52 4.71
N TYR A 499 -8.16 -2.87 4.90
CA TYR A 499 -7.19 -3.72 5.67
C TYR A 499 -5.77 -3.76 5.11
N VAL A 500 -4.78 -3.96 5.97
CA VAL A 500 -3.45 -3.40 5.75
C VAL A 500 -2.31 -4.33 6.09
N ALA A 501 -1.19 -4.17 5.40
CA ALA A 501 0.09 -4.71 5.83
C ALA A 501 1.19 -3.64 5.89
N SER A 502 2.11 -3.83 6.84
CA SER A 502 3.34 -3.06 7.00
C SER A 502 4.35 -3.85 7.84
N ALA A 503 5.54 -3.28 8.04
CA ALA A 503 6.52 -3.85 8.97
C ALA A 503 6.08 -3.84 10.45
N VAL A 504 5.03 -3.09 10.83
CA VAL A 504 4.67 -2.81 12.25
C VAL A 504 3.25 -3.24 12.67
N GLY A 505 2.35 -3.51 11.72
CA GLY A 505 0.98 -3.92 12.04
C GLY A 505 -0.01 -3.83 10.87
N VAL A 506 -1.26 -4.11 11.21
CA VAL A 506 -2.44 -4.20 10.33
C VAL A 506 -3.43 -3.10 10.73
N THR A 507 -3.54 -2.04 9.94
CA THR A 507 -4.67 -1.10 10.00
C THR A 507 -5.91 -1.66 9.25
N HIS A 508 -7.01 -0.94 9.32
CA HIS A 508 -8.27 -1.13 8.63
C HIS A 508 -8.89 0.26 8.52
N LEU A 509 -9.38 0.67 7.35
CA LEU A 509 -9.93 2.01 7.08
C LEU A 509 -11.22 1.88 6.24
N ALA A 510 -12.00 2.93 5.96
CA ALA A 510 -13.21 2.86 5.11
C ALA A 510 -12.95 3.26 3.63
N LEU A 511 -13.60 2.64 2.61
CA LEU A 511 -13.49 3.14 1.21
C LEU A 511 -14.05 4.57 1.07
N HIS A 512 -15.07 4.86 1.87
CA HIS A 512 -15.88 6.06 1.82
C HIS A 512 -15.77 6.79 3.16
N ARG A 513 -15.34 8.05 3.11
CA ARG A 513 -15.24 8.91 4.30
C ARG A 513 -16.05 10.18 4.08
N CYS A 514 -17.25 10.01 3.50
CA CYS A 514 -18.07 11.12 3.00
C CYS A 514 -18.31 12.22 4.03
N ASP A 515 -18.44 11.82 5.30
CA ASP A 515 -18.66 12.71 6.44
C ASP A 515 -17.49 13.70 6.67
N VAL A 516 -16.28 13.39 6.19
CA VAL A 516 -15.12 14.31 6.17
C VAL A 516 -15.38 15.53 5.26
N TYR A 517 -16.19 15.37 4.21
CA TYR A 517 -16.64 16.47 3.33
C TYR A 517 -17.81 17.28 3.96
N GLY A 518 -18.33 16.87 5.11
CA GLY A 518 -19.15 17.69 6.01
C GLY A 518 -20.59 18.01 5.58
N GLU A 519 -21.14 19.06 6.20
CA GLU A 519 -22.52 19.56 6.00
C GLU A 519 -22.62 20.69 4.95
N VAL A 520 -21.71 20.72 3.97
CA VAL A 520 -21.72 21.71 2.87
C VAL A 520 -21.86 21.01 1.52
N CYS A 521 -22.95 21.32 0.80
CA CYS A 521 -23.22 20.77 -0.53
C CYS A 521 -22.08 21.03 -1.53
N ALA A 522 -21.49 22.23 -1.48
CA ALA A 522 -20.38 22.58 -2.37
C ALA A 522 -19.15 21.70 -2.15
N ASP A 523 -18.76 21.44 -0.91
CA ASP A 523 -17.56 20.67 -0.59
C ASP A 523 -17.74 19.20 -0.96
N CYS A 524 -18.92 18.64 -0.68
CA CYS A 524 -19.33 17.32 -1.14
C CYS A 524 -19.34 17.19 -2.68
N CYS A 525 -19.64 18.28 -3.40
CA CYS A 525 -19.64 18.32 -4.87
C CYS A 525 -18.24 18.53 -5.47
N LEU A 526 -17.35 19.25 -4.78
CA LEU A 526 -15.94 19.45 -5.18
C LEU A 526 -15.09 18.21 -4.91
N ALA A 527 -15.41 17.45 -3.86
CA ALA A 527 -14.75 16.19 -3.52
C ALA A 527 -14.75 15.18 -4.69
N ARG A 528 -15.77 15.21 -5.57
CA ARG A 528 -15.92 14.35 -6.77
C ARG A 528 -15.79 12.84 -6.50
N ASP A 529 -15.96 12.42 -5.25
CA ASP A 529 -15.84 11.03 -4.83
C ASP A 529 -17.06 10.21 -5.31
N PRO A 530 -16.89 9.19 -6.18
CA PRO A 530 -18.01 8.39 -6.68
C PRO A 530 -18.73 7.60 -5.58
N TYR A 531 -18.11 7.38 -4.42
CA TYR A 531 -18.78 6.76 -3.27
C TYR A 531 -19.69 7.73 -2.49
N CYS A 532 -19.61 9.05 -2.72
CA CYS A 532 -20.23 10.08 -1.88
C CYS A 532 -21.18 11.01 -2.66
N ALA A 533 -22.28 11.38 -2.02
CA ALA A 533 -23.27 12.29 -2.59
C ALA A 533 -23.92 13.15 -1.50
N TRP A 534 -24.21 14.41 -1.83
CA TRP A 534 -25.00 15.27 -0.97
C TRP A 534 -26.43 14.73 -0.88
N ASP A 535 -26.99 14.55 0.31
CA ASP A 535 -28.34 13.98 0.45
C ASP A 535 -29.46 15.00 0.77
N GLY A 536 -29.08 16.22 1.10
CA GLY A 536 -29.96 17.29 1.55
C GLY A 536 -29.55 17.90 2.90
N LYS A 537 -28.83 17.16 3.76
CA LYS A 537 -28.27 17.65 5.03
C LYS A 537 -26.75 17.53 5.11
N SER A 538 -26.18 16.41 4.66
CA SER A 538 -24.73 16.18 4.71
C SER A 538 -24.24 15.45 3.46
N CYS A 539 -22.92 15.39 3.31
CA CYS A 539 -22.27 14.48 2.37
C CYS A 539 -22.34 13.05 2.93
N SER A 540 -23.11 12.17 2.31
CA SER A 540 -23.30 10.79 2.78
C SER A 540 -23.08 9.78 1.65
N ARG A 541 -23.00 8.48 1.98
CA ARG A 541 -22.70 7.44 0.98
C ARG A 541 -23.74 7.43 -0.16
N TYR A 542 -23.26 7.49 -1.40
CA TYR A 542 -24.09 7.40 -2.59
C TYR A 542 -24.89 6.09 -2.59
N SER A 543 -26.15 6.18 -2.99
CA SER A 543 -26.96 5.01 -3.34
C SER A 543 -28.04 5.40 -4.33
N ALA A 544 -28.27 4.54 -5.32
CA ALA A 544 -29.17 4.75 -6.46
C ALA A 544 -30.67 4.66 -6.11
N SER A 545 -31.08 5.13 -4.93
CA SER A 545 -32.49 5.14 -4.52
C SER A 545 -33.26 6.27 -5.21
N PRO A 546 -34.27 5.98 -6.05
CA PRO A 546 -34.99 7.01 -6.83
C PRO A 546 -35.89 7.90 -5.95
N LYS A 547 -36.04 7.60 -4.65
CA LYS A 547 -36.98 8.28 -3.75
C LYS A 547 -36.48 9.60 -3.14
N ARG A 548 -35.26 10.07 -3.43
CA ARG A 548 -34.71 11.35 -2.88
C ARG A 548 -34.33 12.36 -3.97
N ARG A 549 -35.28 13.23 -4.36
CA ARG A 549 -35.05 14.37 -5.30
C ARG A 549 -34.00 15.40 -4.81
N SER A 550 -33.60 15.34 -3.54
CA SER A 550 -32.56 16.19 -2.93
C SER A 550 -31.13 15.75 -3.24
N ARG A 551 -30.91 14.50 -3.68
CA ARG A 551 -29.54 13.97 -3.84
C ARG A 551 -28.76 14.64 -4.99
N ARG A 552 -27.50 15.00 -4.76
CA ARG A 552 -26.60 15.60 -5.75
C ARG A 552 -25.23 14.94 -5.73
N GLN A 553 -24.71 14.66 -6.92
CA GLN A 553 -23.36 14.12 -7.16
C GLN A 553 -22.95 14.56 -8.58
N ASP A 554 -21.66 14.83 -8.78
CA ASP A 554 -21.11 15.31 -10.04
C ASP A 554 -19.62 14.93 -10.10
N VAL A 555 -19.34 13.66 -10.37
CA VAL A 555 -17.96 13.15 -10.39
C VAL A 555 -17.19 13.74 -11.57
N LYS A 556 -17.79 13.69 -12.78
CA LYS A 556 -17.12 14.14 -14.00
C LYS A 556 -16.71 15.62 -13.94
N TYR A 557 -17.60 16.54 -13.56
CA TYR A 557 -17.34 17.98 -13.66
C TYR A 557 -17.12 18.67 -12.32
N GLY A 558 -17.75 18.21 -11.23
CA GLY A 558 -17.64 18.79 -9.89
C GLY A 558 -18.14 20.24 -9.83
N ASN A 559 -19.41 20.50 -10.19
CA ASN A 559 -19.92 21.86 -10.38
C ASN A 559 -20.99 22.30 -9.33
N PRO A 560 -20.58 22.86 -8.17
CA PRO A 560 -21.49 23.42 -7.16
C PRO A 560 -22.50 24.46 -7.68
N ILE A 561 -22.16 25.21 -8.74
CA ILE A 561 -23.00 26.28 -9.30
C ILE A 561 -24.22 25.71 -10.05
N ARG A 562 -24.13 24.47 -10.54
CA ARG A 562 -25.26 23.71 -11.08
C ARG A 562 -25.94 22.84 -10.00
N GLN A 563 -25.16 22.09 -9.24
CA GLN A 563 -25.69 21.08 -8.32
C GLN A 563 -26.35 21.66 -7.05
N CYS A 564 -25.75 22.69 -6.45
CA CYS A 564 -26.10 23.19 -5.11
C CYS A 564 -26.92 24.50 -5.12
N ARG A 565 -27.63 24.78 -6.22
CA ARG A 565 -28.58 25.90 -6.27
C ARG A 565 -29.64 25.76 -5.17
N GLY A 566 -29.94 26.86 -4.48
CA GLY A 566 -30.79 26.88 -3.28
C GLY A 566 -30.03 26.59 -1.97
N TYR A 567 -29.14 25.58 -1.95
CA TYR A 567 -28.38 25.21 -0.74
C TYR A 567 -27.24 26.18 -0.43
N ASN A 568 -26.57 26.72 -1.46
CA ASN A 568 -25.48 27.70 -1.31
C ASN A 568 -25.92 29.08 -0.77
N SER A 569 -27.20 29.29 -0.41
CA SER A 569 -27.68 30.56 0.16
C SER A 569 -27.36 30.71 1.65
N ASN A 570 -27.11 29.60 2.36
CA ASN A 570 -26.88 29.61 3.81
C ASN A 570 -25.39 29.55 4.19
N THR A 571 -24.47 29.21 3.28
CA THR A 571 -23.03 29.11 3.61
C THR A 571 -22.44 30.42 4.15
N ASN A 572 -22.84 31.58 3.63
CA ASN A 572 -22.41 32.88 4.16
C ASN A 572 -23.00 33.24 5.55
N LYS A 573 -24.04 32.52 6.00
CA LYS A 573 -24.67 32.66 7.33
C LYS A 573 -24.16 31.62 8.34
N ASN A 574 -23.77 30.44 7.86
CA ASN A 574 -23.33 29.30 8.68
C ASN A 574 -21.82 29.11 8.71
N THR A 575 -21.02 30.02 8.13
CA THR A 575 -19.57 30.09 8.43
C THR A 575 -19.39 30.17 9.95
N LEU A 576 -18.58 29.28 10.51
CA LEU A 576 -18.10 29.42 11.89
C LEU A 576 -17.47 30.81 12.06
N GLU A 577 -18.07 31.61 12.95
CA GLU A 577 -17.55 32.88 13.45
C GLU A 577 -16.94 32.60 14.82
N THR A 578 -15.67 32.21 14.82
CA THR A 578 -14.91 31.84 16.02
C THR A 578 -14.11 33.05 16.51
N VAL A 579 -14.25 33.37 17.81
CA VAL A 579 -13.43 34.40 18.46
C VAL A 579 -12.19 33.73 19.04
N GLN A 580 -11.02 34.21 18.66
CA GLN A 580 -9.74 33.73 19.15
C GLN A 580 -9.00 34.88 19.83
N TYR A 581 -8.56 34.66 21.07
CA TYR A 581 -7.79 35.63 21.84
C TYR A 581 -6.31 35.29 21.76
N GLY A 582 -5.46 36.31 21.67
CA GLY A 582 -4.01 36.17 21.77
C GLY A 582 -3.40 37.38 22.47
N VAL A 583 -2.22 37.21 23.09
CA VAL A 583 -1.57 38.26 23.87
C VAL A 583 -0.48 38.92 23.04
N GLU A 584 -0.36 40.25 23.14
CA GLU A 584 0.66 41.01 22.42
C GLU A 584 2.08 40.52 22.73
N GLY A 585 2.81 40.16 21.68
CA GLY A 585 4.11 39.48 21.72
C GLY A 585 4.04 37.96 21.49
N SER A 586 2.93 37.28 21.87
CA SER A 586 2.81 35.82 21.76
C SER A 586 2.66 35.34 20.32
N SER A 587 2.93 34.05 20.07
CA SER A 587 2.51 33.41 18.82
C SER A 587 1.01 33.10 18.83
N THR A 588 0.42 32.91 17.65
CA THR A 588 -0.95 32.43 17.46
C THR A 588 -1.11 31.77 16.09
N PHE A 589 -1.82 30.64 16.05
CA PHE A 589 -2.16 29.94 14.83
C PHE A 589 -3.65 30.08 14.55
N LEU A 590 -3.99 30.54 13.35
CA LEU A 590 -5.35 30.64 12.83
C LEU A 590 -5.58 29.45 11.90
N GLU A 591 -6.32 28.46 12.37
CA GLU A 591 -6.57 27.22 11.61
C GLU A 591 -7.50 27.47 10.42
N CYS A 592 -7.14 26.92 9.25
CA CYS A 592 -8.05 26.77 8.12
C CYS A 592 -7.52 25.71 7.15
N GLN A 593 -8.21 24.58 7.09
CA GLN A 593 -7.93 23.48 6.17
C GLN A 593 -9.06 23.35 5.15
N ALA A 594 -8.73 23.20 3.86
CA ALA A 594 -9.71 22.85 2.83
C ALA A 594 -9.95 21.33 2.81
N ARG A 595 -11.21 20.90 2.62
CA ARG A 595 -11.55 19.46 2.51
C ARG A 595 -11.19 18.83 1.16
N SER A 596 -10.98 19.64 0.13
CA SER A 596 -10.46 19.21 -1.18
C SER A 596 -8.95 19.49 -1.25
N PRO A 597 -8.11 18.51 -1.65
CA PRO A 597 -6.68 18.72 -1.83
C PRO A 597 -6.33 19.59 -3.05
N HIS A 598 -7.30 19.92 -3.91
CA HIS A 598 -7.10 20.76 -5.10
C HIS A 598 -7.50 22.23 -4.88
N ALA A 599 -7.96 22.58 -3.68
CA ALA A 599 -8.47 23.91 -3.37
C ALA A 599 -7.36 24.89 -2.95
N ALA A 600 -7.22 25.99 -3.69
CA ALA A 600 -6.28 27.06 -3.35
C ALA A 600 -6.83 27.94 -2.21
N ILE A 601 -6.14 27.94 -1.06
CA ILE A 601 -6.52 28.71 0.13
C ILE A 601 -5.98 30.16 0.05
N LYS A 602 -6.85 31.14 0.33
CA LYS A 602 -6.51 32.57 0.46
C LYS A 602 -7.10 33.17 1.73
N TRP A 603 -6.24 33.85 2.48
CA TRP A 603 -6.58 34.60 3.70
C TRP A 603 -6.77 36.09 3.40
N HIS A 604 -7.85 36.68 3.92
CA HIS A 604 -8.11 38.11 3.86
C HIS A 604 -8.35 38.67 5.26
N LEU A 605 -7.68 39.76 5.63
CA LEU A 605 -7.93 40.51 6.86
C LEU A 605 -8.88 41.68 6.58
N HIS A 606 -9.90 41.82 7.43
CA HIS A 606 -10.80 42.97 7.53
C HIS A 606 -10.66 43.54 8.93
N ARG A 607 -10.07 44.73 9.04
CA ARG A 607 -9.95 45.45 10.31
C ARG A 607 -11.20 46.28 10.54
N ASP A 608 -11.65 46.35 11.78
CA ASP A 608 -12.91 46.98 12.21
C ASP A 608 -13.06 48.44 11.72
N ASN A 609 -11.95 49.17 11.58
CA ASN A 609 -11.89 50.54 11.06
C ASN A 609 -11.73 50.63 9.51
N SER A 610 -12.06 49.60 8.73
CA SER A 610 -11.95 49.66 7.25
C SER A 610 -12.77 48.63 6.45
N ASP A 611 -13.67 49.10 5.57
CA ASP A 611 -14.42 48.27 4.60
C ASP A 611 -13.53 47.42 3.65
N ARG A 612 -12.29 47.85 3.41
CA ARG A 612 -11.40 47.21 2.44
C ARG A 612 -10.71 45.98 3.04
N ARG A 613 -11.29 44.79 2.79
CA ARG A 613 -10.60 43.49 2.96
C ARG A 613 -9.25 43.51 2.22
N ARG A 614 -8.16 43.18 2.91
CA ARG A 614 -6.81 43.07 2.33
C ARG A 614 -6.39 41.60 2.30
N GLU A 615 -5.82 41.13 1.19
CA GLU A 615 -5.19 39.79 1.16
C GLU A 615 -3.96 39.78 2.08
N VAL A 616 -3.89 38.79 2.98
CA VAL A 616 -2.78 38.64 3.92
C VAL A 616 -1.52 38.25 3.15
N ARG A 617 -0.45 39.05 3.31
CA ARG A 617 0.87 38.77 2.75
C ARG A 617 1.71 38.01 3.76
N THR A 618 2.62 37.17 3.27
CA THR A 618 3.62 36.49 4.08
C THR A 618 4.83 37.38 4.29
N ASP A 619 5.39 37.37 5.49
CA ASP A 619 6.64 38.05 5.86
C ASP A 619 7.39 37.20 6.92
N GLY A 620 8.45 37.72 7.56
CA GLY A 620 9.21 36.98 8.57
C GLY A 620 8.44 36.63 9.85
N ARG A 621 7.29 37.28 10.08
CA ARG A 621 6.40 37.17 11.24
C ARG A 621 5.11 36.42 10.89
N VAL A 622 4.63 36.53 9.66
CA VAL A 622 3.37 35.95 9.16
C VAL A 622 3.66 34.83 8.14
N LEU A 623 3.47 33.58 8.55
CA LEU A 623 3.65 32.40 7.68
C LEU A 623 2.31 31.79 7.31
N LYS A 624 2.14 31.44 6.03
CA LYS A 624 1.05 30.57 5.56
C LYS A 624 1.51 29.12 5.60
N THR A 625 0.64 28.21 6.00
CA THR A 625 0.84 26.76 5.95
C THR A 625 -0.39 26.11 5.33
N ASP A 626 -0.30 24.85 4.94
CA ASP A 626 -1.42 24.11 4.31
C ASP A 626 -2.61 23.89 5.27
N GLN A 627 -2.40 24.14 6.57
CA GLN A 627 -3.38 24.00 7.64
C GLN A 627 -3.89 25.35 8.20
N GLY A 628 -3.33 26.49 7.77
CA GLY A 628 -3.73 27.80 8.31
C GLY A 628 -2.70 28.93 8.18
N LEU A 629 -2.77 29.88 9.12
CA LEU A 629 -1.91 31.07 9.17
C LEU A 629 -1.24 31.16 10.56
N LEU A 630 0.09 31.13 10.59
CA LEU A 630 0.89 31.31 11.81
C LEU A 630 1.37 32.76 11.94
N LEU A 631 0.90 33.43 12.98
CA LEU A 631 1.39 34.72 13.45
C LEU A 631 2.43 34.46 14.54
N ARG A 632 3.72 34.66 14.24
CA ARG A 632 4.83 34.31 15.16
C ARG A 632 4.91 35.21 16.39
N SER A 633 4.52 36.48 16.25
CA SER A 633 4.44 37.43 17.35
C SER A 633 3.31 38.42 17.04
N LEU A 634 2.29 38.45 17.90
CA LEU A 634 1.12 39.30 17.76
C LEU A 634 1.42 40.76 18.10
N GLN A 635 0.80 41.66 17.35
CA GLN A 635 0.78 43.10 17.60
C GLN A 635 -0.67 43.55 17.69
N SER A 636 -0.95 44.61 18.45
CA SER A 636 -2.30 45.23 18.51
C SER A 636 -2.91 45.53 17.12
N SER A 637 -2.09 45.74 16.09
CA SER A 637 -2.56 45.97 14.71
C SER A 637 -3.04 44.72 13.97
N ASP A 638 -2.83 43.51 14.48
CA ASP A 638 -3.33 42.27 13.86
C ASP A 638 -4.80 41.99 14.20
N SER A 639 -5.38 42.70 15.18
CA SER A 639 -6.78 42.49 15.58
C SER A 639 -7.78 42.74 14.44
N GLY A 640 -8.82 41.91 14.37
CA GLY A 640 -9.91 42.00 13.38
C GLY A 640 -10.32 40.66 12.77
N ILE A 641 -11.20 40.72 11.76
CA ILE A 641 -11.80 39.54 11.12
C ILE A 641 -10.87 38.99 10.03
N TYR A 642 -10.33 37.79 10.27
CA TYR A 642 -9.64 36.96 9.28
C TYR A 642 -10.66 36.05 8.57
N VAL A 643 -10.77 36.22 7.26
CA VAL A 643 -11.64 35.43 6.39
C VAL A 643 -10.78 34.48 5.57
N CYS A 644 -10.94 33.17 5.81
CA CYS A 644 -10.32 32.13 5.00
C CYS A 644 -11.25 31.73 3.84
N THR A 645 -10.72 31.74 2.61
CA THR A 645 -11.48 31.38 1.40
C THR A 645 -10.75 30.31 0.61
N ALA A 646 -11.49 29.32 0.11
CA ALA A 646 -10.99 28.32 -0.82
C ALA A 646 -11.48 28.62 -2.24
N THR A 647 -10.64 28.36 -3.23
CA THR A 647 -10.97 28.48 -4.65
C THR A 647 -10.57 27.22 -5.40
N GLU A 648 -11.52 26.58 -6.09
CA GLU A 648 -11.30 25.40 -6.93
C GLU A 648 -12.16 25.49 -8.19
N LYS A 649 -11.61 25.20 -9.38
CA LYS A 649 -12.29 25.24 -10.69
C LYS A 649 -13.21 26.46 -10.89
N ASN A 650 -12.72 27.64 -10.52
CA ASN A 650 -13.41 28.95 -10.54
C ASN A 650 -14.60 29.11 -9.57
N PHE A 651 -14.93 28.10 -8.76
CA PHE A 651 -15.81 28.26 -7.61
C PHE A 651 -15.01 28.75 -6.39
N ARG A 652 -15.49 29.79 -5.72
CA ARG A 652 -14.88 30.34 -4.50
C ARG A 652 -15.90 30.40 -3.36
N HIS A 653 -15.53 29.87 -2.20
CA HIS A 653 -16.34 29.92 -0.99
C HIS A 653 -15.51 30.35 0.23
N THR A 654 -16.20 30.71 1.32
CA THR A 654 -15.58 31.00 2.62
C THR A 654 -15.55 29.72 3.45
N LEU A 655 -14.39 29.32 3.96
CA LEU A 655 -14.25 28.18 4.87
C LEU A 655 -14.56 28.61 6.32
N VAL A 656 -13.87 29.66 6.78
CA VAL A 656 -13.85 30.10 8.19
C VAL A 656 -13.83 31.64 8.27
N LYS A 657 -14.46 32.19 9.30
CA LYS A 657 -14.28 33.58 9.75
C LYS A 657 -13.77 33.57 11.20
N LEU A 658 -12.57 34.06 11.44
CA LEU A 658 -11.98 34.18 12.78
C LEU A 658 -11.93 35.65 13.19
N GLN A 659 -12.54 36.02 14.32
CA GLN A 659 -12.27 37.31 14.96
C GLN A 659 -11.05 37.14 15.86
N LEU A 660 -9.91 37.66 15.45
CA LEU A 660 -8.72 37.72 16.29
C LEU A 660 -8.81 38.96 17.18
N VAL A 661 -8.81 38.76 18.49
CA VAL A 661 -8.74 39.81 19.51
C VAL A 661 -7.36 39.79 20.15
N VAL A 662 -6.56 40.83 19.90
CA VAL A 662 -5.23 40.95 20.50
C VAL A 662 -5.33 41.73 21.82
N LEU A 663 -5.01 41.07 22.93
CA LEU A 663 -4.97 41.67 24.26
C LEU A 663 -3.59 42.26 24.52
N THR A 664 -3.53 43.55 24.89
CA THR A 664 -2.28 44.16 25.34
C THR A 664 -1.89 43.60 26.71
N ASN A 665 -0.58 43.58 27.00
CA ASN A 665 -0.09 43.11 28.29
C ASN A 665 -0.65 43.92 29.49
N GLN A 666 -1.04 45.18 29.27
CA GLN A 666 -1.74 46.01 30.26
C GLN A 666 -3.18 45.52 30.53
N ALA A 667 -3.93 45.14 29.48
CA ALA A 667 -5.29 44.62 29.64
C ALA A 667 -5.30 43.28 30.41
N VAL A 668 -4.37 42.38 30.09
CA VAL A 668 -4.21 41.09 30.81
C VAL A 668 -3.88 41.34 32.29
N ASN A 669 -2.94 42.23 32.59
CA ASN A 669 -2.57 42.56 33.97
C ASN A 669 -3.75 43.19 34.76
N ASN A 670 -4.56 44.05 34.13
CA ASN A 670 -5.71 44.65 34.80
C ASN A 670 -6.76 43.59 35.20
N ILE A 671 -7.07 42.63 34.32
CA ILE A 671 -8.03 41.54 34.60
C ILE A 671 -7.53 40.65 35.76
N LEU A 672 -6.22 40.41 35.84
CA LEU A 672 -5.58 39.67 36.93
C LEU A 672 -5.57 40.43 38.27
N VAL A 673 -5.73 41.76 38.26
CA VAL A 673 -5.84 42.60 39.46
C VAL A 673 -7.30 42.77 39.90
N GLU A 674 -8.23 42.91 38.95
CA GLU A 674 -9.64 43.20 39.22
C GLU A 674 -10.38 41.99 39.85
N THR A 675 -9.97 40.77 39.50
CA THR A 675 -10.41 39.52 40.14
C THR A 675 -9.96 39.37 41.61
N GLY A 676 -9.15 40.29 42.15
CA GLY A 676 -8.63 40.28 43.50
C GLY A 676 -9.47 40.98 44.59
N ARG A 677 -10.67 41.51 44.29
CA ARG A 677 -11.49 42.30 45.24
C ARG A 677 -12.93 41.81 45.39
N PRO A 678 -13.36 41.35 46.58
CA PRO A 678 -14.76 40.98 46.83
C PRO A 678 -15.62 42.21 47.14
N ALA A 679 -16.53 42.57 46.23
CA ALA A 679 -17.62 43.52 46.50
C ALA A 679 -18.90 42.76 46.86
N ALA A 680 -19.52 43.09 48.00
CA ALA A 680 -20.68 42.37 48.50
C ALA A 680 -22.02 43.02 48.08
N SER A 681 -22.86 42.27 47.37
CA SER A 681 -24.30 42.54 47.26
C SER A 681 -25.06 41.22 47.13
N SER A 682 -26.20 41.09 47.81
CA SER A 682 -26.85 39.79 48.06
C SER A 682 -27.97 39.45 47.08
N LEU A 683 -27.96 38.21 46.57
CA LEU A 683 -29.15 37.49 46.08
C LEU A 683 -28.93 35.97 46.19
N GLN A 684 -30.00 35.24 46.49
CA GLN A 684 -30.07 33.77 46.67
C GLN A 684 -30.77 33.14 45.44
N SER A 685 -30.59 31.88 45.05
CA SER A 685 -29.62 30.83 45.42
C SER A 685 -29.56 29.77 44.31
N SER A 686 -28.47 28.98 44.23
CA SER A 686 -28.52 27.48 44.17
C SER A 686 -27.15 26.86 43.79
N THR A 687 -26.64 26.00 44.69
CA THR A 687 -25.72 24.85 44.50
C THR A 687 -24.64 24.82 43.40
N TRP A 688 -23.41 24.54 43.85
CA TRP A 688 -22.21 24.06 43.12
C TRP A 688 -21.42 25.08 42.27
N THR A 689 -20.46 25.73 42.94
CA THR A 689 -19.28 26.35 42.35
C THR A 689 -18.01 25.88 43.09
N PRO A 690 -16.87 25.68 42.40
CA PRO A 690 -15.60 25.33 43.04
C PRO A 690 -14.98 26.53 43.79
N SER A 691 -14.07 26.28 44.73
CA SER A 691 -13.52 27.32 45.59
C SER A 691 -12.33 28.08 44.97
N ALA A 692 -12.19 29.35 45.32
CA ALA A 692 -11.20 30.27 44.73
C ALA A 692 -9.72 29.89 44.97
N GLY A 693 -9.43 28.88 45.81
CA GLY A 693 -8.07 28.33 45.96
C GLY A 693 -7.60 27.61 44.69
N GLN A 694 -8.46 26.77 44.10
CA GLN A 694 -8.11 25.91 42.96
C GLN A 694 -7.72 26.71 41.70
N TYR A 695 -8.21 27.95 41.58
CA TYR A 695 -7.86 28.83 40.45
C TYR A 695 -6.43 29.37 40.54
N LYS A 696 -5.85 29.49 41.74
CA LYS A 696 -4.45 29.90 41.92
C LYS A 696 -3.47 28.80 41.56
N ASP A 697 -3.76 27.55 41.90
CA ASP A 697 -2.94 26.41 41.50
C ASP A 697 -2.92 26.27 39.97
N LEU A 698 -4.09 26.44 39.33
CA LEU A 698 -4.23 26.36 37.87
C LEU A 698 -3.51 27.52 37.14
N LEU A 699 -3.55 28.74 37.69
CA LEU A 699 -2.72 29.86 37.20
C LEU A 699 -1.22 29.66 37.45
N THR A 700 -0.83 28.98 38.53
CA THR A 700 0.58 28.65 38.83
C THR A 700 1.13 27.58 37.89
N ILE A 701 0.28 26.66 37.42
CA ILE A 701 0.60 25.71 36.35
C ILE A 701 0.73 26.43 34.99
N LEU A 702 -0.20 27.33 34.66
CA LEU A 702 -0.22 28.06 33.38
C LEU A 702 0.81 29.19 33.26
N SER A 703 1.55 29.52 34.32
CA SER A 703 2.58 30.59 34.32
C SER A 703 4.02 30.08 34.29
N GLN A 704 4.23 28.77 34.21
CA GLN A 704 5.57 28.21 33.97
C GLN A 704 5.94 28.33 32.47
N PRO A 705 7.14 28.83 32.13
CA PRO A 705 7.57 28.90 30.74
C PRO A 705 7.91 27.49 30.23
N GLU A 706 7.08 26.94 29.34
CA GLU A 706 7.19 25.57 28.79
C GLU A 706 8.57 25.25 28.17
N MET A 707 9.29 26.28 27.70
CA MET A 707 10.68 26.20 27.25
C MET A 707 11.65 25.61 28.30
N GLY A 708 11.36 25.77 29.60
CA GLY A 708 12.17 25.18 30.67
C GLY A 708 12.06 23.66 30.70
N LEU A 709 10.83 23.14 30.77
CA LEU A 709 10.55 21.70 30.76
C LEU A 709 10.98 21.03 29.46
N ILE A 710 10.87 21.72 28.31
CA ILE A 710 11.36 21.19 27.03
C ILE A 710 12.90 21.12 27.01
N ASN A 711 13.62 22.15 27.47
CA ASN A 711 15.08 22.07 27.58
C ASN A 711 15.53 21.00 28.56
N GLN A 712 14.84 20.85 29.70
CA GLN A 712 15.15 19.85 30.71
C GLN A 712 14.90 18.43 30.18
N TYR A 713 13.74 18.18 29.55
CA TYR A 713 13.44 16.92 28.88
C TYR A 713 14.46 16.59 27.77
N CYS A 714 14.89 17.57 26.99
CA CYS A 714 15.96 17.38 26.01
C CYS A 714 17.31 17.05 26.68
N GLN A 715 17.68 17.72 27.79
CA GLN A 715 18.92 17.44 28.51
C GLN A 715 18.90 16.05 29.16
N ASP A 716 17.79 15.65 29.78
CA ASP A 716 17.60 14.33 30.38
C ASP A 716 17.63 13.22 29.31
N TYR A 717 17.04 13.47 28.14
CA TYR A 717 17.10 12.55 26.98
C TYR A 717 18.53 12.40 26.41
N TRP A 718 19.40 13.41 26.56
CA TRP A 718 20.83 13.29 26.24
C TRP A 718 21.66 12.67 27.37
N GLN A 719 21.16 12.62 28.62
CA GLN A 719 21.86 12.02 29.77
C GLN A 719 21.53 10.54 30.00
N TYR A 720 20.35 10.07 29.62
CA TYR A 720 19.98 8.65 29.71
C TYR A 720 20.53 7.78 28.56
N GLY A 721 21.83 7.92 28.30
CA GLY A 721 22.64 6.96 27.56
C GLY A 721 23.07 5.80 28.47
N ASP A 722 22.77 4.57 28.05
CA ASP A 722 22.93 3.29 28.76
C ASP A 722 24.21 3.18 29.66
N PRO A 723 24.09 2.97 30.99
CA PRO A 723 25.19 3.08 31.96
C PRO A 723 26.18 1.90 31.99
N LEU A 724 26.44 1.25 30.85
CA LEU A 724 27.32 0.06 30.74
C LEU A 724 28.66 0.29 30.02
N THR A 725 29.03 1.54 29.70
CA THR A 725 30.23 1.85 28.90
C THR A 725 31.27 2.75 29.61
N GLY A 726 31.11 3.01 30.91
CA GLY A 726 31.80 4.11 31.62
C GLY A 726 33.26 3.91 32.05
N VAL A 727 33.84 2.70 31.97
CA VAL A 727 35.08 2.38 32.74
C VAL A 727 36.36 2.27 31.88
N ILE A 728 36.27 2.17 30.55
CA ILE A 728 37.44 1.82 29.69
C ILE A 728 38.03 3.02 28.91
N LYS A 729 37.30 4.12 28.70
CA LYS A 729 37.73 5.21 27.79
C LYS A 729 38.31 6.45 28.47
N ALA A 730 39.33 6.26 29.30
CA ALA A 730 40.07 7.34 29.95
C ALA A 730 41.56 7.46 29.54
N GLN A 731 42.16 6.46 28.86
CA GLN A 731 43.59 6.48 28.48
C GLN A 731 43.85 6.73 26.98
N ASP A 732 43.11 6.08 26.06
CA ASP A 732 43.37 6.17 24.60
C ASP A 732 43.19 7.58 23.99
N LEU A 733 42.46 8.49 24.65
CA LEU A 733 42.18 9.82 24.10
C LEU A 733 43.38 10.78 24.11
N LYS A 734 44.55 10.32 24.58
CA LYS A 734 45.79 11.11 24.64
C LYS A 734 46.74 10.90 23.45
N GLU A 735 46.70 9.73 22.78
CA GLU A 735 47.62 9.43 21.66
C GLU A 735 47.06 9.84 20.28
N LEU A 736 45.73 9.83 20.12
CA LEU A 736 45.05 10.11 18.85
C LEU A 736 45.08 11.57 18.38
N LYS A 737 45.90 12.44 19.01
CA LYS A 737 45.96 13.88 18.71
C LYS A 737 47.21 14.36 17.96
N GLU A 738 48.20 13.50 17.72
CA GLU A 738 49.42 13.89 16.98
C GLU A 738 49.46 13.48 15.51
N GLN A 739 48.69 12.46 15.09
CA GLN A 739 48.77 11.91 13.72
C GLN A 739 47.85 12.60 12.69
N LYS A 740 48.04 13.92 12.49
CA LYS A 740 47.61 14.62 11.26
C LYS A 740 48.65 15.65 10.79
N LYS A 741 49.65 15.17 10.04
CA LYS A 741 50.45 15.98 9.10
C LYS A 741 50.53 15.27 7.74
N PRO A 742 50.32 15.97 6.61
CA PRO A 742 50.50 15.40 5.28
C PRO A 742 51.99 15.23 4.97
N ARG A 743 52.37 14.29 4.10
CA ARG A 743 53.74 14.18 3.59
C ARG A 743 53.79 13.93 2.08
N ASN A 744 54.84 14.43 1.46
CA ASN A 744 54.93 14.62 0.01
C ASN A 744 55.44 13.39 -0.75
N ARG A 745 55.14 13.41 -2.05
CA ARG A 745 55.61 12.52 -3.12
C ARG A 745 57.04 12.90 -3.57
N ARG A 746 57.98 11.95 -3.68
CA ARG A 746 58.95 11.77 -4.80
C ARG A 746 60.21 10.89 -4.49
N HIS A 747 60.39 9.88 -5.35
CA HIS A 747 61.64 9.40 -5.99
C HIS A 747 62.77 8.61 -5.27
N HIS A 748 63.41 7.79 -6.14
CA HIS A 748 64.60 6.93 -6.00
C HIS A 748 64.47 5.69 -5.08
N GLY A 749 64.98 4.52 -5.47
CA GLY A 749 65.52 4.13 -6.79
C GLY A 749 66.41 2.89 -6.72
N ASP A 750 66.10 1.89 -7.57
CA ASP A 750 66.96 0.74 -7.95
C ASP A 750 67.34 -0.19 -6.76
N GLU A 751 67.90 -1.41 -6.90
CA GLU A 751 68.48 -2.16 -8.03
C GLU A 751 68.47 -3.69 -7.69
N GLU A 752 68.27 -4.57 -8.68
CA GLU A 752 68.64 -6.03 -8.72
C GLU A 752 68.17 -7.00 -7.56
N GLU A 753 68.23 -8.34 -7.63
CA GLU A 753 68.65 -9.33 -8.65
C GLU A 753 67.80 -10.65 -8.54
N THR A 754 67.91 -11.54 -9.54
CA THR A 754 67.39 -12.94 -9.64
C THR A 754 65.88 -13.19 -9.65
#